data_AF-A0A2N1P6X6-F1
#
_entry.id   AF-A0A2N1P6X6-F1
#
_cell.length_a   1.000
_cell.length_b   1.000
_cell.length_c   1.000
_cell.angle_alpha   90.00
_cell.angle_beta   90.00
_cell.angle_gamma   90.00
#
_symmetry.space_group_name_H-M   'P 1'
#
loop_
_entity.id
_entity.type
_entity.pdbx_description
1 polymer ?
#
loop_
_entity_poly.entity_id
_entity_poly.type
_entity_poly.pdbx_seq_one_letter_code
_entity_poly.pdbx_strand_id
1 'polypeptide(L)'
;MDHFGEKTGNRIAFVIISILFLLPAFLLAQEVKKEITDVLMSGDTTRAIEMLNNEIKLDPSYEYNYLVLGDIYKEQKNLKAAKEQFQMSVTKNKKFYPGLYALALIQLQMGDLDEAEKNFSAGLKKSKGMEKAMFHNGMALSYMARGDYNSADSEIRKALLIDTANADFYVSLGDVNYQMQIYPLAIDNYAKALALDTASLDVYFHWAEACLELKDYTCALDKLNLVLRKDSTHADAWMKAGGIYYKAARSAKQFAEAKEHYRATIGSYKKYFELSKEKPDSTNGRAFYEAGMSYLVLGGYSEAIENFRIVLSIPVEPKDIYFYYGRAFQGNQEFDSALVYYNQHLKKMEGEDYRSSVDVSDLYKKMGECYESLKDHYNTITYYKKSLEYDSTQERLLYGVAVAYNYIQDYRNALIYYMKRIALGADEKYWSIYYNAAMAALYLADKGGQAAMQEEDIGEEDFETAPADDPLEGINLAALATEYLEKIAVDFWGYVSSNEKNMPTAIKAVNMLGSTYLYQLKDCANGVKYLERVLELEPGNCDALKSLGYAYFGGICPNNYTKALTYLKKALDCKVASGSARCDEIDLILWIGQTYQFRALAETDAKQKTEAQADFKLAHDWYLDCLKCDPGNKSCIEGEQQTKFMY
;
A
#
# COMPACT_ATOMS: atom_id res chain seq x y z
N MET A 1 16.84 0.67 -25.27
CA MET A 1 17.46 -0.53 -25.86
C MET A 1 18.98 -0.58 -25.65
N ASP A 2 19.64 0.49 -25.18
CA ASP A 2 21.10 0.51 -24.94
C ASP A 2 21.57 0.04 -23.55
N HIS A 3 20.66 -0.31 -22.64
CA HIS A 3 21.00 -0.61 -21.23
C HIS A 3 21.48 -2.06 -20.98
N PHE A 4 21.40 -2.94 -22.00
CA PHE A 4 21.90 -4.32 -21.90
C PHE A 4 23.39 -4.44 -22.25
N GLY A 5 23.92 -3.58 -23.13
CA GLY A 5 25.32 -3.62 -23.60
C GLY A 5 26.34 -3.19 -22.53
N GLU A 6 26.00 -2.21 -21.69
CA GLU A 6 26.87 -1.75 -20.59
C GLU A 6 27.00 -2.80 -19.46
N LYS A 7 25.93 -3.56 -19.17
CA LYS A 7 25.95 -4.60 -18.13
C LYS A 7 26.75 -5.84 -18.52
N THR A 8 26.71 -6.23 -19.80
CA THR A 8 27.57 -7.30 -20.33
C THR A 8 29.03 -6.86 -20.34
N GLY A 9 29.33 -5.60 -20.71
CA GLY A 9 30.70 -5.07 -20.69
C GLY A 9 31.32 -5.03 -19.28
N ASN A 10 30.57 -4.58 -18.26
CA ASN A 10 31.05 -4.56 -16.87
C ASN A 10 31.15 -5.97 -16.24
N ARG A 11 30.31 -6.93 -16.64
CA ARG A 11 30.40 -8.32 -16.16
C ARG A 11 31.53 -9.11 -16.85
N ILE A 12 31.78 -8.88 -18.13
CA ILE A 12 32.95 -9.43 -18.84
C ILE A 12 34.23 -8.92 -18.19
N ALA A 13 34.30 -7.61 -17.88
CA ALA A 13 35.40 -7.06 -17.08
C ALA A 13 35.55 -7.76 -15.72
N PHE A 14 34.45 -8.05 -15.00
CA PHE A 14 34.49 -8.76 -13.72
C PHE A 14 34.93 -10.23 -13.83
N VAL A 15 34.42 -11.01 -14.79
CA VAL A 15 34.83 -12.42 -15.06
C VAL A 15 36.31 -12.49 -15.46
N ILE A 16 36.79 -11.50 -16.21
CA ILE A 16 38.22 -11.38 -16.55
C ILE A 16 39.03 -11.02 -15.29
N ILE A 17 38.53 -10.16 -14.39
CA ILE A 17 39.24 -9.72 -13.19
C ILE A 17 39.37 -10.84 -12.13
N SER A 18 38.36 -11.70 -11.93
CA SER A 18 38.38 -12.74 -10.89
C SER A 18 39.14 -14.02 -11.29
N ILE A 19 39.34 -14.30 -12.58
CA ILE A 19 40.08 -15.50 -13.06
C ILE A 19 41.60 -15.24 -13.22
N LEU A 20 42.06 -14.03 -12.94
CA LEU A 20 43.42 -13.58 -13.27
C LEU A 20 44.41 -13.77 -12.10
N PHE A 21 44.53 -14.99 -11.57
CA PHE A 21 45.61 -15.29 -10.63
C PHE A 21 46.97 -15.43 -11.33
N LEU A 22 47.96 -14.79 -10.70
CA LEU A 22 49.37 -14.77 -11.06
C LEU A 22 49.92 -16.18 -11.31
N LEU A 23 50.93 -16.27 -12.16
CA LEU A 23 51.88 -17.39 -12.06
C LEU A 23 52.27 -17.52 -10.58
N PRO A 24 52.11 -18.69 -9.95
CA PRO A 24 52.42 -18.89 -8.55
C PRO A 24 53.75 -18.21 -8.21
N ALA A 25 53.82 -17.42 -7.14
CA ALA A 25 55.05 -16.74 -6.72
C ALA A 25 56.25 -17.72 -6.62
N PHE A 26 55.96 -19.01 -6.41
CA PHE A 26 56.91 -20.12 -6.46
C PHE A 26 57.56 -20.34 -7.83
N LEU A 27 56.83 -20.16 -8.95
CA LEU A 27 57.37 -20.20 -10.32
C LEU A 27 58.20 -18.95 -10.64
N LEU A 28 57.80 -17.78 -10.13
CA LEU A 28 58.60 -16.54 -10.26
C LEU A 28 59.92 -16.60 -9.46
N ALA A 29 59.92 -17.29 -8.31
CA ALA A 29 61.08 -17.42 -7.44
C ALA A 29 62.26 -18.21 -8.04
N GLN A 30 62.02 -19.05 -9.05
CA GLN A 30 63.07 -19.78 -9.77
C GLN A 30 63.64 -19.00 -10.96
N GLU A 31 62.89 -18.01 -11.46
CA GLU A 31 63.12 -17.38 -12.75
C GLU A 31 63.53 -15.89 -12.61
N VAL A 32 63.51 -15.31 -11.41
CA VAL A 32 64.08 -13.97 -11.15
C VAL A 32 64.95 -14.05 -9.89
N LYS A 33 65.94 -13.16 -9.77
CA LYS A 33 66.84 -13.13 -8.60
C LYS A 33 66.04 -13.11 -7.30
N LYS A 34 66.42 -14.01 -6.38
CA LYS A 34 65.76 -14.19 -5.07
C LYS A 34 65.50 -12.88 -4.33
N GLU A 35 66.46 -11.94 -4.37
CA GLU A 35 66.33 -10.63 -3.72
C GLU A 35 65.14 -9.83 -4.23
N ILE A 36 64.82 -9.91 -5.53
CA ILE A 36 63.66 -9.25 -6.13
C ILE A 36 62.38 -9.93 -5.63
N THR A 37 62.37 -11.26 -5.61
CA THR A 37 61.24 -12.04 -5.09
C THR A 37 60.98 -11.75 -3.61
N ASP A 38 62.02 -11.64 -2.79
CA ASP A 38 61.91 -11.32 -1.36
C ASP A 38 61.31 -9.92 -1.13
N VAL A 39 61.69 -8.93 -1.97
CA VAL A 39 61.14 -7.56 -1.93
C VAL A 39 59.69 -7.51 -2.43
N LEU A 40 59.33 -8.34 -3.42
CA LEU A 40 57.93 -8.47 -3.84
C LEU A 40 57.05 -9.08 -2.76
N MET A 41 57.55 -10.11 -2.07
CA MET A 41 56.84 -10.74 -0.96
C MET A 41 56.65 -9.80 0.25
N SER A 42 57.49 -8.78 0.42
CA SER A 42 57.32 -7.75 1.45
C SER A 42 56.36 -6.62 1.05
N GLY A 43 55.89 -6.60 -0.20
CA GLY A 43 54.98 -5.60 -0.75
C GLY A 43 55.66 -4.29 -1.21
N ASP A 44 56.99 -4.20 -1.18
CA ASP A 44 57.75 -3.02 -1.61
C ASP A 44 57.92 -2.99 -3.13
N THR A 45 56.82 -2.70 -3.83
CA THR A 45 56.76 -2.69 -5.30
C THR A 45 57.67 -1.62 -5.92
N THR A 46 57.91 -0.50 -5.24
CA THR A 46 58.80 0.57 -5.73
C THR A 46 60.23 0.07 -5.84
N ARG A 47 60.73 -0.56 -4.78
CA ARG A 47 62.07 -1.12 -4.76
C ARG A 47 62.20 -2.31 -5.73
N ALA A 48 61.17 -3.15 -5.84
CA ALA A 48 61.16 -4.24 -6.81
C ALA A 48 61.31 -3.73 -8.26
N ILE A 49 60.59 -2.66 -8.63
CA ILE A 49 60.68 -2.03 -9.96
C ILE A 49 62.11 -1.50 -10.20
N GLU A 50 62.73 -0.84 -9.21
CA GLU A 50 64.10 -0.34 -9.34
C GLU A 50 65.10 -1.48 -9.60
N MET A 51 65.00 -2.56 -8.81
CA MET A 51 65.85 -3.74 -8.96
C MET A 51 65.66 -4.41 -10.33
N LEU A 52 64.42 -4.60 -10.78
CA LEU A 52 64.11 -5.15 -12.10
C LEU A 52 64.65 -4.28 -13.24
N ASN A 53 64.55 -2.96 -13.14
CA ASN A 53 65.13 -2.05 -14.14
C ASN A 53 66.65 -2.13 -14.20
N ASN A 54 67.32 -2.34 -13.06
CA ASN A 54 68.76 -2.57 -13.02
C ASN A 54 69.13 -3.92 -13.65
N GLU A 55 68.38 -4.99 -13.38
CA GLU A 55 68.57 -6.28 -14.05
C GLU A 55 68.36 -6.19 -15.56
N ILE A 56 67.35 -5.43 -16.02
CA ILE A 56 67.10 -5.21 -17.45
C ILE A 56 68.25 -4.45 -18.13
N LYS A 57 68.94 -3.54 -17.42
CA LYS A 57 70.14 -2.88 -17.95
C LYS A 57 71.30 -3.87 -18.11
N LEU A 58 71.42 -4.83 -17.21
CA LEU A 58 72.48 -5.84 -17.22
C LEU A 58 72.23 -6.93 -18.27
N ASP A 59 70.99 -7.42 -18.37
CA ASP A 59 70.54 -8.36 -19.38
C ASP A 59 69.20 -7.91 -19.99
N PRO A 60 69.24 -7.14 -21.09
CA PRO A 60 68.04 -6.69 -21.78
C PRO A 60 67.29 -7.81 -22.51
N SER A 61 67.87 -9.01 -22.62
CA SER A 61 67.29 -10.15 -23.35
C SER A 61 66.44 -11.04 -22.46
N TYR A 62 66.59 -10.94 -21.14
CA TYR A 62 65.88 -11.78 -20.17
C TYR A 62 64.40 -11.40 -20.03
N GLU A 63 63.54 -12.21 -20.64
CA GLU A 63 62.11 -11.96 -20.80
C GLU A 63 61.30 -11.93 -19.49
N TYR A 64 61.76 -12.64 -18.45
CA TYR A 64 61.07 -12.72 -17.16
C TYR A 64 61.09 -11.41 -16.38
N ASN A 65 62.15 -10.59 -16.50
CA ASN A 65 62.20 -9.29 -15.83
C ASN A 65 61.06 -8.37 -16.31
N TYR A 66 60.76 -8.39 -17.61
CA TYR A 66 59.66 -7.64 -18.20
C TYR A 66 58.30 -8.24 -17.82
N LEU A 67 58.18 -9.57 -17.72
CA LEU A 67 56.96 -10.22 -17.25
C LEU A 67 56.61 -9.77 -15.82
N VAL A 68 57.58 -9.81 -14.91
CA VAL A 68 57.37 -9.41 -13.51
C VAL A 68 57.07 -7.91 -13.38
N LEU A 69 57.76 -7.04 -14.15
CA LEU A 69 57.39 -5.63 -14.19
C LEU A 69 55.95 -5.41 -14.67
N GLY A 70 55.52 -6.18 -15.68
CA GLY A 70 54.14 -6.13 -16.16
C GLY A 70 53.13 -6.52 -15.10
N ASP A 71 53.41 -7.57 -14.32
CA ASP A 71 52.56 -8.00 -13.21
C ASP A 71 52.48 -6.95 -12.10
N ILE A 72 53.59 -6.30 -11.73
CA ILE A 72 53.59 -5.20 -10.76
C ILE A 72 52.70 -4.05 -11.25
N TYR A 73 52.84 -3.64 -12.52
CA TYR A 73 52.01 -2.56 -13.08
C TYR A 73 50.52 -2.96 -13.17
N LYS A 74 50.23 -4.24 -13.44
CA LYS A 74 48.87 -4.77 -13.43
C LYS A 74 48.25 -4.67 -12.05
N GLU A 75 48.98 -5.04 -10.99
CA GLU A 75 48.54 -4.90 -9.59
C GLU A 75 48.29 -3.43 -9.21
N GLN A 76 49.12 -2.52 -9.72
CA GLN A 76 48.93 -1.07 -9.58
C GLN A 76 47.78 -0.52 -10.44
N LYS A 77 47.02 -1.38 -11.15
CA LYS A 77 45.95 -1.04 -12.10
C LYS A 77 46.41 -0.15 -13.27
N ASN A 78 47.71 -0.07 -13.52
CA ASN A 78 48.27 0.64 -14.67
C ASN A 78 48.33 -0.30 -15.89
N LEU A 79 47.16 -0.55 -16.49
CA LEU A 79 46.99 -1.52 -17.57
C LEU A 79 47.86 -1.20 -18.80
N LYS A 80 48.06 0.09 -19.08
CA LYS A 80 48.90 0.53 -20.20
C LYS A 80 50.37 0.15 -19.98
N ALA A 81 50.93 0.48 -18.81
CA ALA A 81 52.30 0.12 -18.48
C ALA A 81 52.47 -1.41 -18.42
N ALA A 82 51.50 -2.13 -17.85
CA ALA A 82 51.50 -3.59 -17.82
C ALA A 82 51.57 -4.19 -19.24
N LYS A 83 50.73 -3.71 -20.16
CA LYS A 83 50.72 -4.12 -21.56
C LYS A 83 52.05 -3.85 -22.26
N GLU A 84 52.65 -2.68 -22.05
CA GLU A 84 53.96 -2.34 -22.61
C GLU A 84 55.05 -3.32 -22.15
N GLN A 85 55.10 -3.66 -20.86
CA GLN A 85 56.09 -4.59 -20.33
C GLN A 85 55.85 -6.04 -20.78
N PHE A 86 54.60 -6.52 -20.80
CA PHE A 86 54.29 -7.84 -21.35
C PHE A 86 54.63 -7.93 -22.84
N GLN A 87 54.40 -6.86 -23.61
CA GLN A 87 54.80 -6.79 -25.01
C GLN A 87 56.32 -6.81 -25.18
N MET A 88 57.07 -6.16 -24.29
CA MET A 88 58.53 -6.27 -24.26
C MET A 88 58.98 -7.71 -23.98
N SER A 89 58.38 -8.39 -22.99
CA SER A 89 58.66 -9.80 -22.67
C SER A 89 58.53 -10.71 -23.91
N VAL A 90 57.42 -10.59 -24.64
CA VAL A 90 57.18 -11.34 -25.91
C VAL A 90 58.15 -10.93 -27.02
N THR A 91 58.55 -9.66 -27.08
CA THR A 91 59.50 -9.16 -28.08
C THR A 91 60.90 -9.75 -27.86
N LYS A 92 61.33 -9.90 -26.61
CA LYS A 92 62.63 -10.50 -26.27
C LYS A 92 62.67 -11.99 -26.59
N ASN A 93 61.62 -12.72 -26.26
CA ASN A 93 61.50 -14.12 -26.64
C ASN A 93 60.11 -14.43 -27.22
N LYS A 94 60.03 -14.53 -28.56
CA LYS A 94 58.78 -14.82 -29.28
C LYS A 94 58.19 -16.20 -29.01
N LYS A 95 58.92 -17.11 -28.36
CA LYS A 95 58.44 -18.45 -27.94
C LYS A 95 58.02 -18.49 -26.47
N PHE A 96 58.22 -17.40 -25.73
CA PHE A 96 57.92 -17.32 -24.32
C PHE A 96 56.41 -17.26 -24.09
N TYR A 97 55.83 -18.43 -23.84
CA TYR A 97 54.39 -18.57 -23.67
C TYR A 97 53.84 -17.85 -22.42
N PRO A 98 54.56 -17.71 -21.27
CA PRO A 98 54.04 -16.91 -20.15
C PRO A 98 53.81 -15.44 -20.54
N GLY A 99 54.74 -14.85 -21.29
CA GLY A 99 54.58 -13.50 -21.83
C GLY A 99 53.43 -13.38 -22.83
N LEU A 100 53.26 -14.37 -23.71
CA LEU A 100 52.13 -14.42 -24.66
C LEU A 100 50.79 -14.48 -23.91
N TYR A 101 50.70 -15.30 -22.87
CA TYR A 101 49.49 -15.44 -22.05
C TYR A 101 49.17 -14.17 -21.27
N ALA A 102 50.16 -13.59 -20.57
CA ALA A 102 50.00 -12.36 -19.81
C ALA A 102 49.64 -11.16 -20.71
N LEU A 103 50.27 -11.04 -21.88
CA LEU A 103 49.92 -10.02 -22.87
C LEU A 103 48.49 -10.19 -23.40
N ALA A 104 48.08 -11.44 -23.68
CA ALA A 104 46.73 -11.70 -24.17
C ALA A 104 45.66 -11.38 -23.11
N LEU A 105 45.91 -11.72 -21.83
CA LEU A 105 45.00 -11.39 -20.73
C LEU A 105 44.86 -9.89 -20.49
N ILE A 106 45.96 -9.12 -20.52
CA ILE A 106 45.85 -7.66 -20.35
C ILE A 106 45.14 -7.01 -21.54
N GLN A 107 45.36 -7.53 -22.76
CA GLN A 107 44.65 -7.07 -23.96
C GLN A 107 43.16 -7.37 -23.85
N LEU A 108 42.79 -8.56 -23.37
CA LEU A 108 41.41 -8.93 -23.11
C LEU A 108 40.77 -7.98 -22.08
N GLN A 109 41.46 -7.68 -20.98
CA GLN A 109 41.00 -6.73 -19.96
C GLN A 109 40.86 -5.30 -20.50
N MET A 110 41.69 -4.90 -21.47
CA MET A 110 41.61 -3.61 -22.15
C MET A 110 40.57 -3.57 -23.28
N GLY A 111 39.94 -4.70 -23.63
CA GLY A 111 38.99 -4.81 -24.74
C GLY A 111 39.63 -4.98 -26.12
N ASP A 112 40.95 -5.20 -26.19
CA ASP A 112 41.70 -5.45 -27.42
C ASP A 112 41.54 -6.91 -27.89
N LEU A 113 40.30 -7.34 -28.16
CA LEU A 113 39.91 -8.74 -28.33
C LEU A 113 40.68 -9.44 -29.49
N ASP A 114 40.87 -8.75 -30.61
CA ASP A 114 41.55 -9.32 -31.78
C ASP A 114 43.03 -9.64 -31.50
N GLU A 115 43.72 -8.75 -30.77
CA GLU A 115 45.12 -8.96 -30.43
C GLU A 115 45.27 -9.98 -29.29
N ALA A 116 44.33 -10.01 -28.35
CA ALA A 116 44.28 -11.04 -27.31
C ALA A 116 44.19 -12.44 -27.93
N GLU A 117 43.25 -12.66 -28.84
CA GLU A 117 43.08 -13.96 -29.52
C GLU A 117 44.28 -14.34 -30.38
N LYS A 118 44.90 -13.37 -31.06
CA LYS A 118 46.11 -13.63 -31.83
C LYS A 118 47.26 -14.09 -30.93
N ASN A 119 47.43 -13.48 -29.75
CA ASN A 119 48.45 -13.89 -28.79
C ASN A 119 48.10 -15.23 -28.12
N PHE A 120 46.83 -15.50 -27.79
CA PHE A 120 46.41 -16.81 -27.32
C PHE A 120 46.62 -17.91 -28.37
N SER A 121 46.27 -17.65 -29.63
CA SER A 121 46.50 -18.56 -30.77
C SER A 121 47.99 -18.80 -31.03
N ALA A 122 48.82 -17.76 -30.91
CA ALA A 122 50.28 -17.91 -30.97
C ALA A 122 50.77 -18.80 -29.82
N GLY A 123 50.27 -18.58 -28.61
CA GLY A 123 50.55 -19.41 -27.44
C GLY A 123 50.20 -20.88 -27.63
N LEU A 124 48.99 -21.21 -28.11
CA LEU A 124 48.56 -22.58 -28.44
C LEU A 124 49.53 -23.33 -29.36
N LYS A 125 50.18 -22.60 -30.30
CA LYS A 125 51.17 -23.18 -31.22
C LYS A 125 52.53 -23.42 -30.57
N LYS A 126 52.84 -22.74 -29.45
CA LYS A 126 54.15 -22.77 -28.78
C LYS A 126 54.16 -23.58 -27.49
N SER A 127 53.03 -23.71 -26.82
CA SER A 127 52.85 -24.47 -25.58
C SER A 127 52.69 -25.97 -25.83
N LYS A 128 52.93 -26.78 -24.79
CA LYS A 128 52.67 -28.23 -24.78
C LYS A 128 51.88 -28.58 -23.51
N GLY A 129 51.50 -29.85 -23.33
CA GLY A 129 50.92 -30.36 -22.09
C GLY A 129 49.86 -29.46 -21.45
N MET A 130 50.00 -29.21 -20.13
CA MET A 130 49.08 -28.40 -19.32
C MET A 130 49.03 -26.94 -19.75
N GLU A 131 50.14 -26.37 -20.24
CA GLU A 131 50.17 -24.98 -20.68
C GLU A 131 49.18 -24.71 -21.83
N LYS A 132 48.92 -25.71 -22.69
CA LYS A 132 47.89 -25.60 -23.74
C LYS A 132 46.49 -25.41 -23.17
N ALA A 133 46.18 -26.02 -22.04
CA ALA A 133 44.86 -25.90 -21.41
C ALA A 133 44.58 -24.45 -21.00
N MET A 134 45.59 -23.75 -20.44
CA MET A 134 45.49 -22.33 -20.10
C MET A 134 45.15 -21.47 -21.31
N PHE A 135 45.79 -21.72 -22.46
CA PHE A 135 45.51 -20.97 -23.69
C PHE A 135 44.14 -21.27 -24.29
N HIS A 136 43.65 -22.51 -24.19
CA HIS A 136 42.28 -22.84 -24.56
C HIS A 136 41.29 -22.06 -23.69
N ASN A 137 41.54 -21.97 -22.38
CA ASN A 137 40.73 -21.13 -21.49
C ASN A 137 40.79 -19.64 -21.86
N GLY A 138 41.98 -19.11 -22.15
CA GLY A 138 42.14 -17.72 -22.61
C GLY A 138 41.40 -17.40 -23.92
N MET A 139 41.42 -18.33 -24.88
CA MET A 139 40.59 -18.24 -26.10
C MET A 139 39.10 -18.22 -25.76
N ALA A 140 38.66 -19.08 -24.82
CA ALA A 140 37.27 -19.10 -24.39
C ALA A 140 36.82 -17.77 -23.76
N LEU A 141 37.65 -17.19 -22.88
CA LEU A 141 37.37 -15.88 -22.29
C LEU A 141 37.27 -14.78 -23.35
N SER A 142 38.07 -14.87 -24.42
CA SER A 142 37.98 -13.95 -25.56
C SER A 142 36.67 -14.11 -26.33
N TYR A 143 36.24 -15.34 -26.58
CA TYR A 143 34.95 -15.63 -27.21
C TYR A 143 33.76 -15.20 -26.33
N MET A 144 33.84 -15.40 -25.01
CA MET A 144 32.84 -14.88 -24.06
C MET A 144 32.74 -13.36 -24.12
N ALA A 145 33.87 -12.65 -24.20
CA ALA A 145 33.88 -11.20 -24.31
C ALA A 145 33.21 -10.69 -25.60
N ARG A 146 33.19 -11.50 -26.67
CA ARG A 146 32.47 -11.24 -27.91
C ARG A 146 31.01 -11.71 -27.91
N GLY A 147 30.58 -12.42 -26.88
CA GLY A 147 29.27 -13.07 -26.83
C GLY A 147 29.17 -14.36 -27.67
N ASP A 148 30.28 -14.90 -28.17
CA ASP A 148 30.32 -16.20 -28.86
C ASP A 148 30.46 -17.35 -27.85
N TYR A 149 29.37 -17.62 -27.14
CA TYR A 149 29.36 -18.62 -26.07
C TYR A 149 29.53 -20.06 -26.57
N ASN A 150 29.19 -20.35 -27.83
CA ASN A 150 29.37 -21.69 -28.42
C ASN A 150 30.85 -21.99 -28.65
N SER A 151 31.60 -21.03 -29.20
CA SER A 151 33.05 -21.16 -29.36
C SER A 151 33.75 -21.21 -28.00
N ALA A 152 33.27 -20.43 -27.02
CA ALA A 152 33.78 -20.47 -25.66
C ALA A 152 33.60 -21.86 -25.00
N ASP A 153 32.40 -22.45 -25.05
CA ASP A 153 32.13 -23.80 -24.53
C ASP A 153 33.07 -24.83 -25.17
N SER A 154 33.26 -24.77 -26.50
CA SER A 154 34.15 -25.67 -27.22
C SER A 154 35.60 -25.56 -26.74
N GLU A 155 36.12 -24.35 -26.57
CA GLU A 155 37.49 -24.13 -26.12
C GLU A 155 37.69 -24.56 -24.66
N ILE A 156 36.74 -24.31 -23.76
CA ILE A 156 36.85 -24.75 -22.36
C ILE A 156 36.81 -26.28 -22.26
N ARG A 157 35.99 -26.95 -23.08
CA ARG A 157 36.00 -28.42 -23.15
C ARG A 157 37.34 -28.95 -23.63
N LYS A 158 38.01 -28.28 -24.58
CA LYS A 158 39.39 -28.64 -24.98
C LYS A 158 40.38 -28.45 -23.83
N ALA A 159 40.24 -27.40 -23.03
CA ALA A 159 41.05 -27.21 -21.82
C ALA A 159 40.83 -28.35 -20.81
N LEU A 160 39.57 -28.71 -20.54
CA LEU A 160 39.19 -29.80 -19.62
C LEU A 160 39.63 -31.19 -20.11
N LEU A 161 39.76 -31.42 -21.42
CA LEU A 161 40.34 -32.67 -21.95
C LEU A 161 41.83 -32.82 -21.62
N ILE A 162 42.53 -31.70 -21.40
CA ILE A 162 43.97 -31.67 -21.09
C ILE A 162 44.18 -31.73 -19.57
N ASP A 163 43.40 -30.95 -18.82
CA ASP A 163 43.43 -30.91 -17.36
C ASP A 163 42.01 -31.04 -16.80
N THR A 164 41.63 -32.27 -16.46
CA THR A 164 40.28 -32.63 -16.03
C THR A 164 39.96 -32.21 -14.59
N ALA A 165 40.97 -31.84 -13.80
CA ALA A 165 40.86 -31.57 -12.37
C ALA A 165 41.07 -30.08 -12.04
N ASN A 166 41.00 -29.21 -13.05
CA ASN A 166 41.14 -27.77 -12.88
C ASN A 166 39.81 -27.12 -12.49
N ALA A 167 39.72 -26.56 -11.28
CA ALA A 167 38.50 -25.91 -10.81
C ALA A 167 38.10 -24.71 -11.69
N ASP A 168 39.06 -23.89 -12.14
CA ASP A 168 38.80 -22.65 -12.89
C ASP A 168 38.16 -22.92 -14.25
N PHE A 169 38.49 -24.05 -14.89
CA PHE A 169 37.86 -24.44 -16.15
C PHE A 169 36.40 -24.83 -15.95
N TYR A 170 36.05 -25.47 -14.83
CA TYR A 170 34.65 -25.70 -14.49
C TYR A 170 33.92 -24.41 -14.13
N VAL A 171 34.58 -23.45 -13.47
CA VAL A 171 33.99 -22.11 -13.25
C VAL A 171 33.70 -21.44 -14.58
N SER A 172 34.69 -21.38 -15.48
CA SER A 172 34.56 -20.78 -16.81
C SER A 172 33.46 -21.48 -17.62
N LEU A 173 33.38 -22.81 -17.57
CA LEU A 173 32.32 -23.57 -18.24
C LEU A 173 30.95 -23.26 -17.62
N GLY A 174 30.89 -23.10 -16.30
CA GLY A 174 29.69 -22.66 -15.60
C GLY A 174 29.22 -21.30 -16.08
N ASP A 175 30.14 -20.33 -16.18
CA ASP A 175 29.86 -18.97 -16.64
C ASP A 175 29.40 -18.94 -18.10
N VAL A 176 30.02 -19.74 -18.98
CA VAL A 176 29.55 -19.91 -20.37
C VAL A 176 28.13 -20.46 -20.39
N ASN A 177 27.85 -21.53 -19.64
CA ASN A 177 26.51 -22.11 -19.57
C ASN A 177 25.48 -21.12 -18.99
N TYR A 178 25.87 -20.29 -18.03
CA TYR A 178 25.02 -19.23 -17.48
C TYR A 178 24.66 -18.19 -18.56
N GLN A 179 25.65 -17.73 -19.34
CA GLN A 179 25.41 -16.77 -20.44
C GLN A 179 24.56 -17.37 -21.56
N MET A 180 24.70 -18.68 -21.81
CA MET A 180 23.83 -19.44 -22.71
C MET A 180 22.42 -19.68 -22.13
N GLN A 181 22.14 -19.22 -20.91
CA GLN A 181 20.89 -19.41 -20.17
C GLN A 181 20.58 -20.89 -19.85
N ILE A 182 21.59 -21.75 -19.86
CA ILE A 182 21.49 -23.17 -19.47
C ILE A 182 21.87 -23.30 -17.99
N TYR A 183 21.08 -22.65 -17.14
CA TYR A 183 21.38 -22.52 -15.71
C TYR A 183 21.58 -23.85 -14.96
N PRO A 184 20.86 -24.95 -15.25
CA PRO A 184 21.12 -26.24 -14.61
C PRO A 184 22.53 -26.78 -14.89
N LEU A 185 23.06 -26.59 -16.11
CA LEU A 185 24.44 -26.97 -16.44
C LEU A 185 25.44 -26.02 -15.80
N ALA A 186 25.12 -24.72 -15.70
CA ALA A 186 25.97 -23.78 -14.98
C ALA A 186 26.17 -24.23 -13.52
N ILE A 187 25.06 -24.57 -12.85
CA ILE A 187 25.04 -25.08 -11.48
C ILE A 187 25.86 -26.37 -11.33
N ASP A 188 25.72 -27.35 -12.23
CA ASP A 188 26.51 -28.59 -12.20
C ASP A 188 28.02 -28.32 -12.33
N ASN A 189 28.41 -27.39 -13.20
CA ASN A 189 29.82 -27.01 -13.35
C ASN A 189 30.34 -26.22 -12.15
N TYR A 190 29.57 -25.31 -11.57
CA TYR A 190 29.96 -24.65 -10.31
C TYR A 190 30.10 -25.65 -9.15
N ALA A 191 29.24 -26.66 -9.09
CA ALA A 191 29.34 -27.73 -8.10
C ALA A 191 30.64 -28.55 -8.28
N LYS A 192 31.01 -28.88 -9.52
CA LYS A 192 32.28 -29.56 -9.83
C LYS A 192 33.49 -28.70 -9.50
N ALA A 193 33.46 -27.42 -9.82
CA ALA A 193 34.52 -26.48 -9.45
C ALA A 193 34.73 -26.47 -7.93
N LEU A 194 33.65 -26.35 -7.16
CA LEU A 194 33.71 -26.33 -5.69
C LEU A 194 34.08 -27.67 -5.06
N ALA A 195 33.86 -28.80 -5.75
CA ALA A 195 34.34 -30.10 -5.31
C ALA A 195 35.88 -30.23 -5.44
N LEU A 196 36.49 -29.46 -6.36
CA LEU A 196 37.93 -29.43 -6.59
C LEU A 196 38.62 -28.33 -5.76
N ASP A 197 38.00 -27.16 -5.64
CA ASP A 197 38.44 -26.06 -4.78
C ASP A 197 37.25 -25.43 -4.02
N THR A 198 37.19 -25.71 -2.71
CA THR A 198 36.09 -25.26 -1.83
C THR A 198 36.23 -23.81 -1.33
N ALA A 199 37.36 -23.14 -1.61
CA ALA A 199 37.68 -21.85 -1.03
C ALA A 199 37.01 -20.67 -1.75
N SER A 200 36.74 -20.80 -3.05
CA SER A 200 36.31 -19.68 -3.89
C SER A 200 34.90 -19.17 -3.54
N LEU A 201 34.83 -17.91 -3.10
CA LEU A 201 33.59 -17.20 -2.81
C LEU A 201 32.83 -16.80 -4.08
N ASP A 202 33.57 -16.46 -5.13
CA ASP A 202 33.01 -16.01 -6.40
C ASP A 202 32.17 -17.13 -7.05
N VAL A 203 32.56 -18.39 -6.89
CA VAL A 203 31.80 -19.53 -7.43
C VAL A 203 30.46 -19.69 -6.72
N TYR A 204 30.41 -19.52 -5.39
CA TYR A 204 29.13 -19.49 -4.66
C TYR A 204 28.26 -18.32 -5.10
N PHE A 205 28.88 -17.17 -5.39
CA PHE A 205 28.20 -15.99 -5.87
C PHE A 205 27.58 -16.21 -7.28
N HIS A 206 28.35 -16.74 -8.24
CA HIS A 206 27.84 -17.09 -9.58
C HIS A 206 26.75 -18.18 -9.54
N TRP A 207 26.90 -19.17 -8.65
CA TRP A 207 25.85 -20.16 -8.43
C TRP A 207 24.56 -19.50 -7.92
N ALA A 208 24.65 -18.57 -6.97
CA ALA A 208 23.49 -17.84 -6.48
C ALA A 208 22.77 -17.09 -7.63
N GLU A 209 23.52 -16.49 -8.56
CA GLU A 209 22.95 -15.85 -9.75
C GLU A 209 22.24 -16.86 -10.67
N ALA A 210 22.83 -18.03 -10.93
CA ALA A 210 22.19 -19.08 -11.72
C ALA A 210 20.87 -19.58 -11.08
N CYS A 211 20.86 -19.77 -9.75
CA CYS A 211 19.64 -20.15 -9.03
C CYS A 211 18.58 -19.03 -9.06
N LEU A 212 19.00 -17.76 -9.03
CA LEU A 212 18.10 -16.63 -9.15
C LEU A 212 17.39 -16.58 -10.52
N GLU A 213 18.10 -16.88 -11.61
CA GLU A 213 17.49 -16.93 -12.95
C GLU A 213 16.48 -18.08 -13.08
N LEU A 214 16.71 -19.19 -12.37
CA LEU A 214 15.72 -20.27 -12.20
C LEU A 214 14.55 -19.91 -11.25
N LYS A 215 14.58 -18.72 -10.64
CA LYS A 215 13.66 -18.27 -9.58
C LYS A 215 13.67 -19.19 -8.34
N ASP A 216 14.72 -19.99 -8.17
CA ASP A 216 14.97 -20.76 -6.97
C ASP A 216 15.62 -19.86 -5.92
N TYR A 217 14.78 -19.07 -5.27
CA TYR A 217 15.22 -18.10 -4.25
C TYR A 217 15.87 -18.79 -3.05
N THR A 218 15.45 -20.01 -2.71
CA THR A 218 16.03 -20.80 -1.62
C THR A 218 17.47 -21.17 -1.93
N CYS A 219 17.73 -21.76 -3.11
CA CYS A 219 19.10 -22.06 -3.54
C CYS A 219 19.96 -20.79 -3.59
N ALA A 220 19.43 -19.72 -4.18
CA ALA A 220 20.18 -18.48 -4.34
C ALA A 220 20.61 -17.88 -2.99
N LEU A 221 19.69 -17.83 -2.01
CA LEU A 221 19.98 -17.35 -0.67
C LEU A 221 20.92 -18.27 0.10
N ASP A 222 20.78 -19.59 -0.02
CA ASP A 222 21.68 -20.54 0.63
C ASP A 222 23.13 -20.35 0.19
N LYS A 223 23.36 -20.19 -1.12
CA LYS A 223 24.69 -19.98 -1.69
C LYS A 223 25.26 -18.61 -1.31
N LEU A 224 24.44 -17.56 -1.36
CA LEU A 224 24.87 -16.23 -0.97
C LEU A 224 25.17 -16.11 0.54
N ASN A 225 24.42 -16.83 1.38
CA ASN A 225 24.70 -16.92 2.81
C ASN A 225 26.03 -17.61 3.12
N LEU A 226 26.55 -18.47 2.24
CA LEU A 226 27.91 -19.01 2.39
C LEU A 226 28.97 -17.94 2.13
N VAL A 227 28.74 -17.09 1.14
CA VAL A 227 29.59 -15.91 0.87
C VAL A 227 29.60 -14.99 2.08
N LEU A 228 28.43 -14.58 2.56
CA LEU A 228 28.28 -13.64 3.68
C LEU A 228 28.79 -14.19 5.02
N ARG A 229 28.78 -15.52 5.23
CA ARG A 229 29.38 -16.14 6.43
C ARG A 229 30.91 -16.08 6.41
N LYS A 230 31.52 -16.22 5.24
CA LYS A 230 32.98 -16.20 5.07
C LYS A 230 33.52 -14.78 4.98
N ASP A 231 32.80 -13.89 4.30
CA ASP A 231 33.08 -12.46 4.21
C ASP A 231 31.80 -11.64 4.45
N SER A 232 31.63 -11.23 5.71
CA SER A 232 30.50 -10.39 6.10
C SER A 232 30.61 -8.93 5.65
N THR A 233 31.78 -8.53 5.13
CA THR A 233 32.07 -7.17 4.66
C THR A 233 31.85 -7.00 3.15
N HIS A 234 31.47 -8.07 2.45
CA HIS A 234 31.18 -8.07 1.03
C HIS A 234 29.88 -7.30 0.72
N ALA A 235 29.98 -5.97 0.52
CA ALA A 235 28.84 -5.07 0.29
C ALA A 235 27.96 -5.55 -0.87
N ASP A 236 28.58 -5.95 -1.97
CA ASP A 236 27.90 -6.49 -3.15
C ASP A 236 27.04 -7.72 -2.84
N ALA A 237 27.53 -8.69 -2.07
CA ALA A 237 26.75 -9.85 -1.68
C ALA A 237 25.51 -9.44 -0.87
N TRP A 238 25.62 -8.44 0.01
CA TRP A 238 24.46 -7.88 0.71
C TRP A 238 23.45 -7.20 -0.22
N MET A 239 23.91 -6.44 -1.21
CA MET A 239 23.03 -5.81 -2.21
C MET A 239 22.25 -6.86 -3.00
N LYS A 240 22.94 -7.92 -3.46
CA LYS A 240 22.30 -9.01 -4.19
C LYS A 240 21.34 -9.81 -3.29
N ALA A 241 21.69 -10.03 -2.02
CA ALA A 241 20.80 -10.70 -1.06
C ALA A 241 19.50 -9.92 -0.87
N GLY A 242 19.59 -8.60 -0.71
CA GLY A 242 18.41 -7.72 -0.62
C GLY A 242 17.48 -7.90 -1.81
N GLY A 243 18.02 -7.88 -3.04
CA GLY A 243 17.21 -8.05 -4.25
C GLY A 243 16.58 -9.43 -4.40
N ILE A 244 17.27 -10.48 -3.94
CA ILE A 244 16.73 -11.85 -3.93
C ILE A 244 15.60 -11.96 -2.91
N TYR A 245 15.81 -11.47 -1.68
CA TYR A 245 14.77 -11.44 -0.65
C TYR A 245 13.54 -10.65 -1.12
N TYR A 246 13.72 -9.52 -1.81
CA TYR A 246 12.61 -8.73 -2.34
C TYR A 246 11.78 -9.52 -3.38
N LYS A 247 12.46 -10.20 -4.31
CA LYS A 247 11.80 -11.06 -5.32
C LYS A 247 11.11 -12.27 -4.69
N ALA A 248 11.72 -12.87 -3.67
CA ALA A 248 11.12 -13.95 -2.88
C ALA A 248 9.85 -13.46 -2.17
N ALA A 249 9.90 -12.29 -1.54
CA ALA A 249 8.74 -11.68 -0.86
C ALA A 249 7.57 -11.45 -1.82
N ARG A 250 7.85 -10.97 -3.04
CA ARG A 250 6.82 -10.75 -4.09
C ARG A 250 6.26 -12.02 -4.69
N SER A 251 6.98 -13.14 -4.58
CA SER A 251 6.57 -14.44 -5.12
C SER A 251 5.95 -15.36 -4.05
N ALA A 252 6.05 -14.99 -2.78
CA ALA A 252 5.54 -15.76 -1.66
C ALA A 252 4.00 -15.85 -1.72
N LYS A 253 3.47 -17.05 -1.46
CA LYS A 253 2.02 -17.30 -1.49
C LYS A 253 1.33 -16.80 -0.21
N GLN A 254 2.06 -16.81 0.90
CA GLN A 254 1.54 -16.41 2.20
C GLN A 254 2.15 -15.09 2.63
N PHE A 255 1.31 -14.17 3.13
CA PHE A 255 1.78 -12.86 3.57
C PHE A 255 2.73 -12.93 4.77
N ALA A 256 2.60 -13.95 5.63
CA ALA A 256 3.51 -14.17 6.76
C ALA A 256 4.94 -14.46 6.29
N GLU A 257 5.10 -15.32 5.28
CA GLU A 257 6.38 -15.61 4.64
C GLU A 257 6.92 -14.36 3.91
N ALA A 258 6.06 -13.67 3.14
CA ALA A 258 6.43 -12.43 2.45
C ALA A 258 7.00 -11.39 3.41
N LYS A 259 6.39 -11.23 4.61
CA LYS A 259 6.85 -10.30 5.65
C LYS A 259 8.28 -10.60 6.12
N GLU A 260 8.63 -11.87 6.34
CA GLU A 260 9.99 -12.25 6.73
C GLU A 260 10.99 -11.89 5.63
N HIS A 261 10.66 -12.14 4.37
CA HIS A 261 11.50 -11.76 3.24
C HIS A 261 11.62 -10.23 3.07
N TYR A 262 10.56 -9.45 3.27
CA TYR A 262 10.67 -7.99 3.27
C TYR A 262 11.54 -7.46 4.42
N ARG A 263 11.49 -8.08 5.60
CA ARG A 263 12.40 -7.75 6.72
C ARG A 263 13.85 -8.05 6.37
N ALA A 264 14.11 -9.21 5.78
CA ALA A 264 15.44 -9.61 5.33
C ALA A 264 15.97 -8.71 4.19
N THR A 265 15.08 -8.22 3.31
CA THR A 265 15.39 -7.22 2.28
C THR A 265 15.94 -5.95 2.90
N ILE A 266 15.22 -5.39 3.88
CA ILE A 266 15.62 -4.18 4.61
C ILE A 266 16.95 -4.40 5.33
N GLY A 267 17.10 -5.52 6.03
CA GLY A 267 18.34 -5.85 6.75
C GLY A 267 19.56 -5.93 5.82
N SER A 268 19.40 -6.58 4.66
CA SER A 268 20.46 -6.74 3.68
C SER A 268 20.87 -5.40 3.05
N TYR A 269 19.89 -4.58 2.64
CA TYR A 269 20.20 -3.26 2.08
C TYR A 269 20.80 -2.30 3.09
N LYS A 270 20.37 -2.33 4.36
CA LYS A 270 21.03 -1.57 5.43
C LYS A 270 22.51 -1.92 5.53
N LYS A 271 22.86 -3.22 5.51
CA LYS A 271 24.26 -3.65 5.54
C LYS A 271 25.03 -3.23 4.30
N TYR A 272 24.43 -3.34 3.13
CA TYR A 272 25.02 -2.82 1.89
C TYR A 272 25.34 -1.31 1.97
N PHE A 273 24.38 -0.49 2.42
CA PHE A 273 24.59 0.96 2.54
C PHE A 273 25.63 1.32 3.60
N GLU A 274 25.70 0.58 4.71
CA GLU A 274 26.72 0.73 5.75
C GLU A 274 28.13 0.45 5.23
N LEU A 275 28.29 -0.63 4.44
CA LEU A 275 29.58 -1.12 3.97
C LEU A 275 30.11 -0.39 2.74
N SER A 276 29.24 -0.09 1.77
CA SER A 276 29.64 0.55 0.50
C SER A 276 30.12 1.99 0.71
N LYS A 277 29.50 2.74 1.64
CA LYS A 277 29.70 4.19 1.83
C LYS A 277 29.53 5.01 0.54
N GLU A 278 28.90 4.40 -0.48
CA GLU A 278 28.64 5.03 -1.76
C GLU A 278 27.49 6.02 -1.62
N LYS A 279 27.55 7.11 -2.37
CA LYS A 279 26.42 8.02 -2.48
C LYS A 279 25.34 7.39 -3.35
N PRO A 280 24.06 7.74 -3.14
CA PRO A 280 23.00 7.29 -4.02
C PRO A 280 23.23 7.78 -5.45
N ASP A 281 23.19 6.85 -6.41
CA ASP A 281 23.35 7.10 -7.84
C ASP A 281 22.55 6.08 -8.69
N SER A 282 22.71 6.13 -10.02
CA SER A 282 21.95 5.26 -10.93
C SER A 282 22.26 3.76 -10.78
N THR A 283 23.41 3.39 -10.21
CA THR A 283 23.84 2.00 -10.04
C THR A 283 23.19 1.35 -8.83
N ASN A 284 22.92 2.13 -7.77
CA ASN A 284 22.35 1.66 -6.51
C ASN A 284 20.92 2.15 -6.23
N GLY A 285 20.35 3.04 -7.07
CA GLY A 285 18.99 3.56 -6.91
C GLY A 285 17.90 2.48 -6.80
N ARG A 286 18.10 1.32 -7.44
CA ARG A 286 17.20 0.16 -7.31
C ARG A 286 17.14 -0.39 -5.88
N ALA A 287 18.26 -0.40 -5.16
CA ALA A 287 18.31 -0.88 -3.77
C ALA A 287 17.47 0.01 -2.86
N PHE A 288 17.54 1.34 -3.03
CA PHE A 288 16.69 2.28 -2.30
C PHE A 288 15.20 2.09 -2.64
N TYR A 289 14.86 1.89 -3.92
CA TYR A 289 13.48 1.61 -4.31
C TYR A 289 12.95 0.32 -3.67
N GLU A 290 13.68 -0.79 -3.76
CA GLU A 290 13.26 -2.08 -3.20
C GLU A 290 13.21 -2.05 -1.66
N ALA A 291 14.11 -1.31 -1.00
CA ALA A 291 14.04 -1.02 0.43
C ALA A 291 12.79 -0.20 0.78
N GLY A 292 12.52 0.90 0.07
CA GLY A 292 11.33 1.75 0.28
C GLY A 292 10.01 0.99 0.09
N MET A 293 9.94 0.13 -0.93
CA MET A 293 8.79 -0.76 -1.14
C MET A 293 8.63 -1.77 0.00
N SER A 294 9.72 -2.34 0.51
CA SER A 294 9.69 -3.26 1.64
C SER A 294 9.20 -2.58 2.92
N TYR A 295 9.67 -1.36 3.17
CA TYR A 295 9.20 -0.51 4.27
C TYR A 295 7.70 -0.18 4.14
N LEU A 296 7.25 0.23 2.96
CA LEU A 296 5.84 0.53 2.69
C LEU A 296 4.93 -0.67 3.02
N VAL A 297 5.30 -1.87 2.58
CA VAL A 297 4.51 -3.09 2.83
C VAL A 297 4.47 -3.47 4.31
N LEU A 298 5.55 -3.18 5.05
CA LEU A 298 5.64 -3.46 6.49
C LEU A 298 5.08 -2.34 7.38
N GLY A 299 4.63 -1.23 6.79
CA GLY A 299 4.08 -0.07 7.52
C GLY A 299 5.14 0.90 8.09
N GLY A 300 6.40 0.79 7.66
CA GLY A 300 7.46 1.76 7.98
C GLY A 300 7.39 2.96 7.04
N TYR A 301 6.36 3.79 7.19
CA TYR A 301 6.04 4.81 6.21
C TYR A 301 7.09 5.93 6.11
N SER A 302 7.64 6.37 7.24
CA SER A 302 8.69 7.40 7.28
C SER A 302 9.96 6.96 6.54
N GLU A 303 10.39 5.72 6.73
CA GLU A 303 11.55 5.18 6.01
C GLU A 303 11.25 4.94 4.54
N ALA A 304 10.02 4.53 4.19
CA ALA A 304 9.60 4.42 2.79
C ALA A 304 9.67 5.79 2.10
N ILE A 305 9.17 6.85 2.75
CA ILE A 305 9.21 8.22 2.25
C ILE A 305 10.64 8.66 1.96
N GLU A 306 11.56 8.41 2.89
CA GLU A 306 12.96 8.80 2.73
C GLU A 306 13.65 8.05 1.58
N ASN A 307 13.40 6.74 1.47
CA ASN A 307 13.95 5.93 0.37
C ASN A 307 13.40 6.38 -0.99
N PHE A 308 12.11 6.66 -1.12
CA PHE A 308 11.54 7.16 -2.37
C PHE A 308 12.02 8.57 -2.72
N ARG A 309 12.24 9.44 -1.73
CA ARG A 309 12.86 10.76 -1.92
C ARG A 309 14.26 10.64 -2.52
N ILE A 310 15.07 9.71 -2.01
CA ILE A 310 16.41 9.43 -2.55
C ILE A 310 16.31 8.97 -4.00
N VAL A 311 15.43 8.01 -4.30
CA VAL A 311 15.25 7.51 -5.67
C VAL A 311 14.87 8.63 -6.64
N LEU A 312 13.92 9.50 -6.28
CA LEU A 312 13.49 10.62 -7.10
C LEU A 312 14.54 11.75 -7.23
N SER A 313 15.58 11.75 -6.40
CA SER A 313 16.71 12.69 -6.51
C SER A 313 17.78 12.24 -7.51
N ILE A 314 17.69 10.99 -7.99
CA ILE A 314 18.61 10.36 -8.95
C ILE A 314 17.91 10.30 -10.32
N PRO A 315 18.62 10.32 -11.46
CA PRO A 315 18.02 10.14 -12.79
C PRO A 315 17.53 8.70 -13.06
N VAL A 316 16.78 8.14 -12.12
CA VAL A 316 16.09 6.84 -12.21
C VAL A 316 14.66 7.10 -11.79
N GLU A 317 13.71 6.83 -12.68
CA GLU A 317 12.28 6.92 -12.38
C GLU A 317 11.66 5.51 -12.46
N PRO A 318 11.61 4.76 -11.35
CA PRO A 318 10.90 3.49 -11.33
C PRO A 318 9.43 3.71 -11.65
N LYS A 319 8.87 2.78 -12.42
CA LYS A 319 7.46 2.81 -12.79
C LYS A 319 6.57 2.82 -11.56
N ASP A 320 5.52 3.63 -11.59
CA ASP A 320 4.50 3.78 -10.54
C ASP A 320 5.04 4.30 -9.20
N ILE A 321 6.28 4.83 -9.15
CA ILE A 321 6.88 5.35 -7.91
C ILE A 321 6.04 6.43 -7.24
N TYR A 322 5.42 7.33 -8.01
CA TYR A 322 4.58 8.40 -7.46
C TYR A 322 3.35 7.85 -6.72
N PHE A 323 2.76 6.76 -7.19
CA PHE A 323 1.67 6.09 -6.48
C PHE A 323 2.16 5.50 -5.15
N TYR A 324 3.27 4.77 -5.16
CA TYR A 324 3.81 4.19 -3.94
C TYR A 324 4.31 5.24 -2.95
N TYR A 325 4.81 6.38 -3.45
CA TYR A 325 5.20 7.50 -2.62
C TYR A 325 3.99 8.18 -1.98
N GLY A 326 2.91 8.40 -2.75
CA GLY A 326 1.63 8.85 -2.22
C GLY A 326 1.06 7.91 -1.16
N ARG A 327 1.15 6.58 -1.37
CA ARG A 327 0.77 5.58 -0.38
C ARG A 327 1.60 5.64 0.91
N ALA A 328 2.89 5.96 0.80
CA ALA A 328 3.75 6.13 1.96
C ALA A 328 3.31 7.35 2.79
N PHE A 329 3.07 8.50 2.16
CA PHE A 329 2.52 9.68 2.84
C PHE A 329 1.14 9.44 3.44
N GLN A 330 0.24 8.76 2.72
CA GLN A 330 -1.09 8.41 3.23
C GLN A 330 -0.98 7.53 4.48
N GLY A 331 -0.11 6.52 4.47
CA GLY A 331 0.16 5.68 5.63
C GLY A 331 0.76 6.46 6.80
N ASN A 332 1.55 7.49 6.52
CA ASN A 332 2.09 8.43 7.51
C ASN A 332 1.09 9.50 7.96
N GLN A 333 -0.18 9.44 7.49
CA GLN A 333 -1.25 10.42 7.75
C GLN A 333 -0.98 11.83 7.22
N GLU A 334 -0.06 11.97 6.25
CA GLU A 334 0.21 13.22 5.54
C GLU A 334 -0.62 13.28 4.26
N PHE A 335 -1.92 13.48 4.41
CA PHE A 335 -2.89 13.33 3.31
C PHE A 335 -2.72 14.35 2.18
N ASP A 336 -2.38 15.61 2.49
CA ASP A 336 -2.11 16.62 1.47
C ASP A 336 -0.90 16.24 0.60
N SER A 337 0.19 15.80 1.23
CA SER A 337 1.38 15.29 0.53
C SER A 337 1.04 14.06 -0.31
N ALA A 338 0.22 13.14 0.20
CA ALA A 338 -0.22 11.96 -0.55
C ALA A 338 -0.97 12.36 -1.83
N LEU A 339 -1.89 13.33 -1.74
CA LEU A 339 -2.65 13.85 -2.87
C LEU A 339 -1.76 14.52 -3.93
N VAL A 340 -0.68 15.21 -3.53
CA VAL A 340 0.30 15.76 -4.48
C VAL A 340 0.89 14.65 -5.35
N TYR A 341 1.35 13.55 -4.75
CA TYR A 341 1.97 12.47 -5.50
C TYR A 341 0.97 11.58 -6.25
N TYR A 342 -0.25 11.41 -5.73
CA TYR A 342 -1.32 10.75 -6.49
C TYR A 342 -1.71 11.55 -7.74
N ASN A 343 -1.81 12.88 -7.66
CA ASN A 343 -2.05 13.73 -8.82
C ASN A 343 -0.89 13.67 -9.82
N GLN A 344 0.36 13.63 -9.35
CA GLN A 344 1.51 13.41 -10.23
C GLN A 344 1.44 12.05 -10.94
N HIS A 345 1.02 10.99 -10.24
CA HIS A 345 0.82 9.69 -10.86
C HIS A 345 -0.30 9.70 -11.89
N LEU A 346 -1.45 10.31 -11.59
CA LEU A 346 -2.57 10.45 -12.52
C LEU A 346 -2.14 11.17 -13.80
N LYS A 347 -1.40 12.28 -13.67
CA LYS A 347 -0.84 13.02 -14.83
C LYS A 347 0.09 12.15 -15.68
N LYS A 348 0.85 11.24 -15.06
CA LYS A 348 1.67 10.27 -15.82
C LYS A 348 0.78 9.30 -16.58
N MET A 349 -0.31 8.81 -15.98
CA MET A 349 -1.27 7.89 -16.62
C MET A 349 -2.00 8.48 -17.82
N GLU A 350 -2.17 9.79 -17.89
CA GLU A 350 -2.76 10.49 -19.05
C GLU A 350 -1.83 10.51 -20.28
N GLY A 351 -0.53 10.26 -20.12
CA GLY A 351 0.43 10.22 -21.22
C GLY A 351 0.34 8.93 -22.03
N GLU A 352 0.32 9.05 -23.37
CA GLU A 352 0.14 7.90 -24.29
C GLU A 352 1.18 6.78 -24.12
N ASP A 353 2.41 7.13 -23.75
CA ASP A 353 3.52 6.17 -23.60
C ASP A 353 3.58 5.51 -22.20
N TYR A 354 2.76 5.96 -21.24
CA TYR A 354 2.81 5.48 -19.87
C TYR A 354 1.71 4.47 -19.56
N ARG A 355 2.07 3.19 -19.50
CA ARG A 355 1.14 2.12 -19.12
C ARG A 355 1.29 1.74 -17.66
N SER A 356 0.56 2.35 -16.73
CA SER A 356 0.62 2.02 -15.30
C SER A 356 0.33 0.54 -15.00
N SER A 357 0.90 0.00 -13.92
CA SER A 357 0.39 -1.26 -13.34
C SER A 357 -0.68 -1.04 -12.26
N VAL A 358 -0.87 0.21 -11.84
CA VAL A 358 -1.89 0.63 -10.88
C VAL A 358 -3.21 0.82 -11.62
N ASP A 359 -4.26 0.23 -11.09
CA ASP A 359 -5.63 0.46 -11.57
C ASP A 359 -6.05 1.89 -11.25
N VAL A 360 -6.55 2.61 -12.24
CA VAL A 360 -7.03 3.99 -12.07
C VAL A 360 -8.20 4.07 -11.07
N SER A 361 -9.02 3.02 -10.97
CA SER A 361 -10.06 2.92 -9.95
C SER A 361 -9.46 2.87 -8.54
N ASP A 362 -8.37 2.11 -8.34
CA ASP A 362 -7.68 2.05 -7.04
C ASP A 362 -7.04 3.40 -6.70
N LEU A 363 -6.48 4.10 -7.69
CA LEU A 363 -5.95 5.46 -7.51
C LEU A 363 -7.04 6.44 -7.06
N TYR A 364 -8.18 6.48 -7.74
CA TYR A 364 -9.30 7.35 -7.35
C TYR A 364 -9.84 7.00 -5.96
N LYS A 365 -9.93 5.70 -5.62
CA LYS A 365 -10.26 5.28 -4.26
C LYS A 365 -9.25 5.82 -3.24
N LYS A 366 -7.94 5.72 -3.50
CA LYS A 366 -6.91 6.26 -2.59
C LYS A 366 -6.99 7.77 -2.42
N MET A 367 -7.27 8.51 -3.49
CA MET A 367 -7.50 9.95 -3.41
C MET A 367 -8.75 10.27 -2.58
N GLY A 368 -9.85 9.56 -2.79
CA GLY A 368 -11.07 9.72 -2.00
C GLY A 368 -10.88 9.42 -0.51
N GLU A 369 -10.11 8.40 -0.15
CA GLU A 369 -9.74 8.08 1.24
C GLU A 369 -8.94 9.21 1.90
N CYS A 370 -8.06 9.89 1.14
CA CYS A 370 -7.34 11.07 1.62
C CYS A 370 -8.29 12.25 1.88
N TYR A 371 -9.18 12.58 0.93
CA TYR A 371 -10.15 13.66 1.12
C TYR A 371 -11.15 13.38 2.24
N GLU A 372 -11.55 12.11 2.41
CA GLU A 372 -12.40 11.70 3.53
C GLU A 372 -11.71 11.96 4.88
N SER A 373 -10.41 11.64 4.97
CA SER A 373 -9.59 11.90 6.17
C SER A 373 -9.42 13.39 6.44
N LEU A 374 -9.38 14.22 5.39
CA LEU A 374 -9.34 15.68 5.46
C LEU A 374 -10.71 16.31 5.73
N LYS A 375 -11.79 15.53 5.75
CA LYS A 375 -13.20 15.98 5.85
C LYS A 375 -13.64 16.89 4.70
N ASP A 376 -12.98 16.77 3.55
CA ASP A 376 -13.41 17.43 2.32
C ASP A 376 -14.47 16.56 1.65
N HIS A 377 -15.73 16.79 2.03
CA HIS A 377 -16.86 15.98 1.57
C HIS A 377 -17.09 16.09 0.05
N TYR A 378 -16.86 17.26 -0.56
CA TYR A 378 -17.05 17.46 -1.99
C TYR A 378 -16.05 16.64 -2.83
N ASN A 379 -14.77 16.69 -2.46
CA ASN A 379 -13.77 15.88 -3.16
C ASN A 379 -13.89 14.39 -2.82
N THR A 380 -14.31 14.03 -1.60
CA THR A 380 -14.64 12.64 -1.25
C THR A 380 -15.69 12.07 -2.21
N ILE A 381 -16.81 12.78 -2.40
CA ILE A 381 -17.87 12.39 -3.33
C ILE A 381 -17.30 12.25 -4.75
N THR A 382 -16.55 13.25 -5.21
CA THR A 382 -16.00 13.29 -6.56
C THR A 382 -15.11 12.08 -6.86
N TYR A 383 -14.11 11.80 -6.02
CA TYR A 383 -13.15 10.74 -6.29
C TYR A 383 -13.71 9.34 -6.02
N TYR A 384 -14.57 9.16 -5.01
CA TYR A 384 -15.27 7.89 -4.85
C TYR A 384 -16.23 7.60 -6.01
N LYS A 385 -16.95 8.60 -6.54
CA LYS A 385 -17.77 8.41 -7.74
C LYS A 385 -16.95 8.01 -8.96
N LYS A 386 -15.81 8.68 -9.21
CA LYS A 386 -14.89 8.29 -10.29
C LYS A 386 -14.40 6.84 -10.15
N SER A 387 -14.14 6.36 -8.94
CA SER A 387 -13.80 4.94 -8.72
C SER A 387 -15.00 4.01 -8.99
N LEU A 388 -16.21 4.41 -8.58
CA LEU A 388 -17.44 3.65 -8.76
C LEU A 388 -17.90 3.54 -10.23
N GLU A 389 -17.41 4.40 -11.13
CA GLU A 389 -17.62 4.29 -12.58
C GLU A 389 -16.98 3.01 -13.17
N TYR A 390 -15.90 2.51 -12.55
CA TYR A 390 -15.21 1.28 -12.96
C TYR A 390 -15.78 0.04 -12.29
N ASP A 391 -16.11 0.15 -11.00
CA ASP A 391 -16.78 -0.90 -10.24
C ASP A 391 -17.82 -0.27 -9.31
N SER A 392 -19.09 -0.37 -9.73
CA SER A 392 -20.24 0.18 -9.01
C SER A 392 -20.65 -0.64 -7.79
N THR A 393 -19.99 -1.78 -7.54
CA THR A 393 -20.32 -2.72 -6.44
C THR A 393 -19.44 -2.53 -5.21
N GLN A 394 -18.56 -1.52 -5.21
CA GLN A 394 -17.68 -1.22 -4.09
C GLN A 394 -18.47 -0.69 -2.87
N GLU A 395 -18.94 -1.61 -2.04
CA GLU A 395 -19.79 -1.38 -0.86
C GLU A 395 -19.28 -0.24 0.05
N ARG A 396 -17.99 -0.25 0.40
CA ARG A 396 -17.39 0.76 1.27
C ARG A 396 -17.49 2.16 0.66
N LEU A 397 -17.31 2.28 -0.66
CA LEU A 397 -17.33 3.57 -1.36
C LEU A 397 -18.75 4.08 -1.52
N LEU A 398 -19.73 3.21 -1.82
CA LEU A 398 -21.14 3.60 -1.84
C LEU A 398 -21.59 4.19 -0.49
N TYR A 399 -21.19 3.55 0.62
CA TYR A 399 -21.45 4.07 1.96
C TYR A 399 -20.72 5.40 2.21
N GLY A 400 -19.43 5.50 1.85
CA GLY A 400 -18.65 6.73 1.99
C GLY A 400 -19.25 7.91 1.24
N VAL A 401 -19.73 7.70 0.01
CA VAL A 401 -20.42 8.72 -0.79
C VAL A 401 -21.74 9.13 -0.13
N ALA A 402 -22.56 8.17 0.32
CA ALA A 402 -23.82 8.46 0.99
C ALA A 402 -23.63 9.30 2.26
N VAL A 403 -22.63 8.96 3.07
CA VAL A 403 -22.26 9.70 4.28
C VAL A 403 -21.77 11.11 3.95
N ALA A 404 -20.93 11.26 2.93
CA ALA A 404 -20.44 12.57 2.51
C ALA A 404 -21.59 13.49 2.02
N TYR A 405 -22.54 12.96 1.25
CA TYR A 405 -23.77 13.69 0.88
C TYR A 405 -24.61 14.10 2.10
N ASN A 406 -24.72 13.22 3.10
CA ASN A 406 -25.44 13.51 4.34
C ASN A 406 -24.78 14.69 5.11
N TYR A 407 -23.45 14.73 5.18
CA TYR A 407 -22.72 15.84 5.81
C TYR A 407 -22.93 17.18 5.12
N ILE A 408 -23.03 17.21 3.79
CA ILE A 408 -23.36 18.42 3.03
C ILE A 408 -24.88 18.67 2.93
N GLN A 409 -25.70 17.91 3.67
CA GLN A 409 -27.16 18.01 3.75
C GLN A 409 -27.90 17.77 2.42
N ASP A 410 -27.24 17.13 1.46
CA ASP A 410 -27.89 16.62 0.25
C ASP A 410 -28.50 15.24 0.54
N TYR A 411 -29.61 15.27 1.28
CA TYR A 411 -30.31 14.07 1.73
C TYR A 411 -30.86 13.24 0.56
N ARG A 412 -31.16 13.89 -0.57
CA ARG A 412 -31.67 13.23 -1.77
C ARG A 412 -30.62 12.28 -2.35
N ASN A 413 -29.42 12.79 -2.62
CA ASN A 413 -28.34 11.95 -3.11
C ASN A 413 -27.82 10.99 -2.03
N ALA A 414 -27.80 11.39 -0.75
CA ALA A 414 -27.46 10.49 0.35
C ALA A 414 -28.35 9.24 0.36
N LEU A 415 -29.68 9.42 0.26
CA LEU A 415 -30.64 8.32 0.23
C LEU A 415 -30.43 7.40 -0.98
N ILE A 416 -30.22 7.95 -2.18
CA ILE A 416 -29.96 7.17 -3.40
C ILE A 416 -28.73 6.27 -3.21
N TYR A 417 -27.64 6.78 -2.65
CA TYR A 417 -26.43 5.97 -2.43
C TYR A 417 -26.58 4.97 -1.28
N TYR A 418 -27.33 5.29 -0.23
CA TYR A 418 -27.70 4.29 0.78
C TYR A 418 -28.53 3.15 0.18
N MET A 419 -29.52 3.45 -0.67
CA MET A 419 -30.31 2.44 -1.37
C MET A 419 -29.43 1.53 -2.24
N LYS A 420 -28.51 2.12 -3.03
CA LYS A 420 -27.52 1.35 -3.80
C LYS A 420 -26.69 0.43 -2.91
N ARG A 421 -26.23 0.94 -1.76
CA ARG A 421 -25.47 0.13 -0.80
C ARG A 421 -26.31 -1.01 -0.21
N ILE A 422 -27.55 -0.74 0.19
CA ILE A 422 -28.48 -1.73 0.77
C ILE A 422 -28.81 -2.83 -0.24
N ALA A 423 -28.96 -2.50 -1.52
CA ALA A 423 -29.25 -3.46 -2.59
C ALA A 423 -28.16 -4.53 -2.79
N LEU A 424 -26.91 -4.27 -2.39
CA LEU A 424 -25.82 -5.24 -2.42
C LEU A 424 -25.82 -6.22 -1.23
N GLY A 425 -26.74 -6.06 -0.28
CA GLY A 425 -26.81 -6.83 0.94
C GLY A 425 -26.11 -6.12 2.10
N ALA A 426 -26.87 -5.86 3.16
CA ALA A 426 -26.38 -5.33 4.41
C ALA A 426 -26.84 -6.27 5.53
N ASP A 427 -25.88 -6.90 6.21
CA ASP A 427 -26.14 -7.76 7.38
C ASP A 427 -26.43 -6.94 8.66
N GLU A 428 -26.66 -7.65 9.76
CA GLU A 428 -27.03 -7.12 11.08
C GLU A 428 -26.04 -6.08 11.64
N LYS A 429 -24.79 -6.03 11.17
CA LYS A 429 -23.77 -5.06 11.63
C LYS A 429 -23.94 -3.68 11.01
N TYR A 430 -24.79 -3.54 10.00
CA TYR A 430 -24.95 -2.33 9.20
C TYR A 430 -26.18 -1.50 9.58
N TRP A 431 -26.67 -1.58 10.81
CA TRP A 431 -27.80 -0.79 11.31
C TRP A 431 -27.64 0.72 11.03
N SER A 432 -26.39 1.23 11.07
CA SER A 432 -26.10 2.64 10.78
C SER A 432 -26.44 3.05 9.35
N ILE A 433 -26.37 2.13 8.39
CA ILE A 433 -26.75 2.35 7.00
C ILE A 433 -28.27 2.55 6.92
N TYR A 434 -29.04 1.60 7.47
CA TYR A 434 -30.49 1.69 7.50
C TYR A 434 -30.97 2.92 8.30
N TYR A 435 -30.29 3.24 9.40
CA TYR A 435 -30.65 4.36 10.25
C TYR A 435 -30.43 5.68 9.51
N ASN A 436 -29.27 5.88 8.90
CA ASN A 436 -28.97 7.09 8.15
C ASN A 436 -29.84 7.21 6.88
N ALA A 437 -30.18 6.08 6.24
CA ALA A 437 -31.12 6.06 5.12
C ALA A 437 -32.54 6.47 5.56
N ALA A 438 -33.03 5.91 6.68
CA ALA A 438 -34.31 6.29 7.25
C ALA A 438 -34.36 7.77 7.65
N MET A 439 -33.30 8.28 8.28
CA MET A 439 -33.18 9.70 8.59
C MET A 439 -33.25 10.57 7.33
N ALA A 440 -32.47 10.24 6.30
CA ALA A 440 -32.50 10.98 5.02
C ALA A 440 -33.90 10.96 4.39
N ALA A 441 -34.58 9.81 4.39
CA ALA A 441 -35.94 9.67 3.89
C ALA A 441 -36.96 10.49 4.71
N LEU A 442 -36.86 10.49 6.05
CA LEU A 442 -37.73 11.30 6.91
C LEU A 442 -37.51 12.80 6.73
N TYR A 443 -36.26 13.25 6.59
CA TYR A 443 -35.95 14.66 6.32
C TYR A 443 -36.58 15.13 5.01
N LEU A 444 -36.51 14.31 3.96
CA LEU A 444 -37.15 14.60 2.68
C LEU A 444 -38.68 14.54 2.78
N ALA A 445 -39.25 13.60 3.55
CA ALA A 445 -40.68 13.49 3.77
C ALA A 445 -41.26 14.70 4.54
N ASP A 446 -40.54 15.21 5.54
CA ASP A 446 -40.97 16.33 6.38
C ASP A 446 -40.87 17.68 5.63
N LYS A 447 -39.79 17.91 4.87
CA LYS A 447 -39.64 19.10 4.02
C LYS A 447 -40.57 19.13 2.80
N GLY A 448 -41.21 18.00 2.46
CA GLY A 448 -42.29 17.92 1.47
C GLY A 448 -43.54 18.74 1.83
N GLY A 449 -43.58 19.38 3.01
CA GLY A 449 -44.55 20.41 3.37
C GLY A 449 -44.01 21.85 3.42
N GLN A 450 -42.69 22.11 3.32
CA GLN A 450 -42.13 23.45 3.54
C GLN A 450 -40.86 23.86 2.75
N ALA A 451 -40.33 23.11 1.78
CA ALA A 451 -39.17 23.60 1.03
C ALA A 451 -39.18 23.22 -0.46
N ALA A 452 -39.71 24.14 -1.28
CA ALA A 452 -38.96 24.54 -2.46
C ALA A 452 -37.65 25.20 -1.99
N MET A 453 -36.57 24.86 -2.69
CA MET A 453 -35.16 25.08 -2.34
C MET A 453 -34.84 26.53 -1.94
N GLN A 454 -34.00 26.70 -0.91
CA GLN A 454 -33.19 27.91 -0.77
C GLN A 454 -32.04 27.80 -1.77
N GLU A 455 -32.14 28.58 -2.84
CA GLU A 455 -31.05 28.91 -3.75
C GLU A 455 -30.04 29.80 -3.01
N GLU A 456 -28.83 29.30 -2.80
CA GLU A 456 -27.64 30.15 -2.69
C GLU A 456 -26.57 29.61 -3.65
N ASP A 457 -26.45 30.32 -4.77
CA ASP A 457 -25.25 30.57 -5.58
C ASP A 457 -24.43 29.34 -6.01
N ILE A 458 -25.04 28.52 -6.87
CA ILE A 458 -24.31 27.64 -7.80
C ILE A 458 -24.73 28.12 -9.20
N GLY A 459 -23.74 28.49 -10.02
CA GLY A 459 -23.94 29.19 -11.29
C GLY A 459 -24.99 28.56 -12.20
N GLU A 460 -25.70 29.43 -12.92
CA GLU A 460 -26.74 29.13 -13.90
C GLU A 460 -26.31 28.05 -14.92
N GLU A 461 -26.64 26.79 -14.64
CA GLU A 461 -26.88 25.77 -15.66
C GLU A 461 -28.20 25.07 -15.31
N ASP A 462 -29.23 25.40 -16.10
CA ASP A 462 -30.48 24.70 -16.35
C ASP A 462 -31.04 23.81 -15.22
N PHE A 463 -31.95 24.36 -14.42
CA PHE A 463 -32.96 23.57 -13.70
C PHE A 463 -33.97 22.98 -14.70
N GLU A 464 -33.56 21.92 -15.39
CA GLU A 464 -34.50 21.00 -16.02
C GLU A 464 -35.33 20.29 -14.94
N THR A 465 -36.61 20.08 -15.25
CA THR A 465 -37.51 19.18 -14.51
C THR A 465 -36.78 17.91 -14.10
N ALA A 466 -37.03 17.41 -12.88
CA ALA A 466 -36.45 16.16 -12.38
C ALA A 466 -36.41 15.10 -13.51
N PRO A 467 -35.24 14.50 -13.79
CA PRO A 467 -35.10 13.61 -14.94
C PRO A 467 -36.15 12.51 -14.86
N ALA A 468 -36.71 12.10 -16.01
CA ALA A 468 -37.78 11.11 -16.12
C ALA A 468 -37.45 9.71 -15.53
N ASP A 469 -36.22 9.52 -15.05
CA ASP A 469 -35.69 8.32 -14.39
C ASP A 469 -35.22 8.64 -12.95
N ASP A 470 -35.88 9.55 -12.23
CA ASP A 470 -35.57 9.83 -10.82
C ASP A 470 -35.80 8.57 -9.96
N PRO A 471 -34.75 8.00 -9.31
CA PRO A 471 -34.89 6.79 -8.50
C PRO A 471 -35.82 6.94 -7.28
N LEU A 472 -36.16 8.18 -6.90
CA LEU A 472 -37.06 8.49 -5.79
C LEU A 472 -38.47 8.87 -6.26
N GLU A 473 -38.71 9.01 -7.56
CA GLU A 473 -40.03 9.37 -8.08
C GLU A 473 -41.05 8.26 -7.76
N GLY A 474 -42.20 8.68 -7.23
CA GLY A 474 -43.27 7.75 -6.82
C GLY A 474 -43.01 6.97 -5.53
N ILE A 475 -41.85 7.14 -4.87
CA ILE A 475 -41.56 6.50 -3.59
C ILE A 475 -42.22 7.29 -2.44
N ASN A 476 -43.03 6.61 -1.62
CA ASN A 476 -43.48 7.16 -0.35
C ASN A 476 -42.31 7.11 0.66
N LEU A 477 -41.64 8.25 0.83
CA LEU A 477 -40.43 8.37 1.66
C LEU A 477 -40.68 8.06 3.14
N ALA A 478 -41.86 8.38 3.67
CA ALA A 478 -42.24 8.02 5.03
C ALA A 478 -42.37 6.50 5.19
N ALA A 479 -43.01 5.83 4.22
CA ALA A 479 -43.14 4.38 4.21
C ALA A 479 -41.79 3.67 4.01
N LEU A 480 -40.92 4.21 3.14
CA LEU A 480 -39.57 3.71 2.97
C LEU A 480 -38.74 3.83 4.25
N ALA A 481 -38.84 4.96 4.95
CA ALA A 481 -38.19 5.15 6.24
C ALA A 481 -38.69 4.11 7.26
N THR A 482 -40.00 3.83 7.30
CA THR A 482 -40.53 2.78 8.18
C THR A 482 -40.00 1.39 7.83
N GLU A 483 -39.83 1.03 6.54
CA GLU A 483 -39.23 -0.25 6.14
C GLU A 483 -37.81 -0.40 6.72
N TYR A 484 -36.99 0.65 6.60
CA TYR A 484 -35.62 0.64 7.13
C TYR A 484 -35.57 0.62 8.66
N LEU A 485 -36.43 1.39 9.32
CA LEU A 485 -36.54 1.39 10.78
C LEU A 485 -37.09 0.06 11.31
N GLU A 486 -37.97 -0.62 10.58
CA GLU A 486 -38.47 -1.96 10.90
C GLU A 486 -37.39 -3.01 10.77
N LYS A 487 -36.56 -2.97 9.71
CA LYS A 487 -35.38 -3.84 9.60
C LYS A 487 -34.46 -3.69 10.79
N ILE A 488 -34.19 -2.45 11.21
CA ILE A 488 -33.45 -2.20 12.45
C ILE A 488 -34.19 -2.85 13.61
N ALA A 489 -35.47 -2.53 13.83
CA ALA A 489 -36.23 -3.02 14.98
C ALA A 489 -36.26 -4.56 15.06
N VAL A 490 -36.58 -5.26 13.97
CA VAL A 490 -36.70 -6.74 13.90
C VAL A 490 -35.36 -7.42 14.18
N ASP A 491 -34.28 -6.99 13.51
CA ASP A 491 -32.95 -7.59 13.69
C ASP A 491 -32.38 -7.27 15.08
N PHE A 492 -32.69 -6.09 15.63
CA PHE A 492 -32.26 -5.71 16.99
C PHE A 492 -32.92 -6.52 18.09
N TRP A 493 -34.15 -7.02 17.92
CA TRP A 493 -34.84 -7.81 18.96
C TRP A 493 -34.14 -9.13 19.28
N GLY A 494 -33.57 -9.79 18.26
CA GLY A 494 -32.79 -11.02 18.46
C GLY A 494 -31.42 -10.77 19.11
N TYR A 495 -30.83 -9.60 18.85
CA TYR A 495 -29.49 -9.25 19.30
C TYR A 495 -29.46 -8.63 20.72
N VAL A 496 -30.42 -7.76 21.06
CA VAL A 496 -30.47 -7.03 22.33
C VAL A 496 -30.71 -7.91 23.55
N SER A 497 -31.40 -9.05 23.40
CA SER A 497 -31.51 -10.03 24.48
C SER A 497 -30.16 -10.59 24.95
N SER A 498 -29.05 -10.27 24.26
CA SER A 498 -27.70 -10.74 24.56
C SER A 498 -26.64 -9.65 24.80
N ASN A 499 -26.90 -8.34 24.56
CA ASN A 499 -25.86 -7.31 24.60
C ASN A 499 -26.35 -5.89 24.97
N GLU A 500 -26.12 -5.46 26.22
CA GLU A 500 -26.65 -4.21 26.81
C GLU A 500 -26.14 -2.90 26.16
N LYS A 501 -24.97 -2.90 25.51
CA LYS A 501 -24.34 -1.66 25.00
C LYS A 501 -25.10 -0.98 23.86
N ASN A 502 -25.89 -1.73 23.09
CA ASN A 502 -26.57 -1.22 21.90
C ASN A 502 -28.02 -0.77 22.15
N MET A 503 -28.54 -1.02 23.35
CA MET A 503 -29.91 -0.70 23.76
C MET A 503 -30.40 0.73 23.44
N PRO A 504 -29.64 1.81 23.72
CA PRO A 504 -30.12 3.17 23.51
C PRO A 504 -30.43 3.50 22.04
N THR A 505 -29.66 2.95 21.11
CA THR A 505 -29.85 3.18 19.67
C THR A 505 -31.12 2.49 19.16
N ALA A 506 -31.38 1.26 19.63
CA ALA A 506 -32.61 0.55 19.30
C ALA A 506 -33.84 1.34 19.74
N ILE A 507 -33.82 1.80 20.99
CA ILE A 507 -34.95 2.51 21.59
C ILE A 507 -35.24 3.77 20.78
N LYS A 508 -34.21 4.51 20.36
CA LYS A 508 -34.37 5.66 19.46
C LYS A 508 -34.98 5.27 18.12
N ALA A 509 -34.51 4.21 17.47
CA ALA A 509 -35.05 3.75 16.19
C ALA A 509 -36.51 3.30 16.29
N VAL A 510 -36.87 2.55 17.35
CA VAL A 510 -38.27 2.10 17.58
C VAL A 510 -39.17 3.28 17.96
N ASN A 511 -38.66 4.26 18.71
CA ASN A 511 -39.40 5.49 19.00
C ASN A 511 -39.69 6.26 17.71
N MET A 512 -38.66 6.48 16.88
CA MET A 512 -38.82 7.09 15.56
C MET A 512 -39.81 6.34 14.67
N LEU A 513 -39.77 5.00 14.67
CA LEU A 513 -40.70 4.16 13.93
C LEU A 513 -42.15 4.43 14.38
N GLY A 514 -42.39 4.40 15.69
CA GLY A 514 -43.69 4.69 16.28
C GLY A 514 -44.19 6.10 15.96
N SER A 515 -43.33 7.10 16.11
CA SER A 515 -43.65 8.49 15.75
C SER A 515 -43.94 8.65 14.25
N THR A 516 -43.19 7.98 13.37
CA THR A 516 -43.41 8.06 11.91
C THR A 516 -44.78 7.48 11.54
N TYR A 517 -45.15 6.33 12.12
CA TYR A 517 -46.48 5.74 11.94
C TYR A 517 -47.59 6.69 12.38
N LEU A 518 -47.46 7.33 13.55
CA LEU A 518 -48.47 8.28 14.04
C LEU A 518 -48.56 9.55 13.19
N TYR A 519 -47.43 10.21 12.96
CA TYR A 519 -47.42 11.58 12.45
C TYR A 519 -47.42 11.66 10.93
N GLN A 520 -46.68 10.80 10.24
CA GLN A 520 -46.54 10.84 8.79
C GLN A 520 -47.53 9.88 8.10
N LEU A 521 -47.71 8.66 8.61
CA LEU A 521 -48.59 7.65 8.01
C LEU A 521 -50.02 7.64 8.56
N LYS A 522 -50.29 8.36 9.65
CA LYS A 522 -51.58 8.40 10.36
C LYS A 522 -52.11 7.00 10.76
N ASP A 523 -51.20 6.07 11.06
CA ASP A 523 -51.52 4.72 11.53
C ASP A 523 -51.41 4.65 13.05
N CYS A 524 -52.56 4.79 13.71
CA CYS A 524 -52.65 4.70 15.16
C CYS A 524 -52.20 3.33 15.70
N ALA A 525 -52.59 2.24 15.04
CA ALA A 525 -52.39 0.89 15.58
C ALA A 525 -50.90 0.54 15.66
N ASN A 526 -50.16 0.77 14.57
CA ASN A 526 -48.73 0.52 14.56
C ASN A 526 -47.96 1.56 15.38
N GLY A 527 -48.35 2.84 15.31
CA GLY A 527 -47.74 3.90 16.09
C GLY A 527 -47.79 3.64 17.61
N VAL A 528 -48.95 3.28 18.13
CA VAL A 528 -49.12 2.91 19.54
C VAL A 528 -48.33 1.65 19.88
N LYS A 529 -48.41 0.60 19.06
CA LYS A 529 -47.69 -0.67 19.27
C LYS A 529 -46.20 -0.47 19.49
N TYR A 530 -45.54 0.32 18.63
CA TYR A 530 -44.08 0.53 18.74
C TYR A 530 -43.71 1.46 19.89
N LEU A 531 -44.50 2.51 20.17
CA LEU A 531 -44.22 3.41 21.30
C LEU A 531 -44.50 2.77 22.67
N GLU A 532 -45.54 1.96 22.81
CA GLU A 532 -45.77 1.19 24.04
C GLU A 532 -44.60 0.22 24.29
N ARG A 533 -44.07 -0.38 23.22
CA ARG A 533 -42.88 -1.23 23.31
C ARG A 533 -41.63 -0.47 23.76
N VAL A 534 -41.47 0.79 23.36
CA VAL A 534 -40.42 1.67 23.91
C VAL A 534 -40.60 1.85 25.41
N LEU A 535 -41.83 2.10 25.89
CA LEU A 535 -42.11 2.29 27.30
C LEU A 535 -41.98 1.02 28.14
N GLU A 536 -42.12 -0.17 27.55
CA GLU A 536 -41.81 -1.43 28.23
C GLU A 536 -40.30 -1.57 28.52
N LEU A 537 -39.44 -1.07 27.63
CA LEU A 537 -37.99 -1.11 27.78
C LEU A 537 -37.46 0.07 28.61
N GLU A 538 -37.99 1.25 28.37
CA GLU A 538 -37.62 2.51 29.00
C GLU A 538 -38.89 3.24 29.45
N PRO A 539 -39.43 2.90 30.65
CA PRO A 539 -40.67 3.50 31.16
C PRO A 539 -40.63 5.03 31.31
N GLY A 540 -39.41 5.59 31.42
CA GLY A 540 -39.14 7.02 31.49
C GLY A 540 -38.77 7.65 30.14
N ASN A 541 -39.11 7.05 29.00
CA ASN A 541 -38.83 7.68 27.71
C ASN A 541 -39.82 8.85 27.48
N CYS A 542 -39.37 10.08 27.70
CA CYS A 542 -40.24 11.26 27.65
C CYS A 542 -40.87 11.48 26.26
N ASP A 543 -40.15 11.15 25.18
CA ASP A 543 -40.61 11.40 23.81
C ASP A 543 -41.69 10.40 23.38
N ALA A 544 -41.57 9.14 23.81
CA ALA A 544 -42.62 8.14 23.60
C ALA A 544 -43.88 8.47 24.41
N LEU A 545 -43.73 8.91 25.66
CA LEU A 545 -44.86 9.39 26.49
C LEU A 545 -45.55 10.60 25.83
N LYS A 546 -44.77 11.58 25.35
CA LYS A 546 -45.31 12.76 24.64
C LYS A 546 -46.06 12.34 23.38
N SER A 547 -45.47 11.46 22.58
CA SER A 547 -46.05 11.01 21.31
C SER A 547 -47.36 10.23 21.50
N LEU A 548 -47.42 9.31 22.47
CA LEU A 548 -48.65 8.59 22.82
C LEU A 548 -49.72 9.51 23.40
N GLY A 549 -49.32 10.45 24.26
CA GLY A 549 -50.23 11.44 24.83
C GLY A 549 -50.91 12.28 23.75
N TYR A 550 -50.10 12.79 22.81
CA TYR A 550 -50.62 13.54 21.67
C TYR A 550 -51.45 12.65 20.72
N ALA A 551 -51.10 11.39 20.50
CA ALA A 551 -51.86 10.51 19.60
C ALA A 551 -53.33 10.35 20.01
N TYR A 552 -53.59 10.16 21.31
CA TYR A 552 -54.94 10.02 21.87
C TYR A 552 -55.66 11.35 22.11
N PHE A 553 -54.93 12.46 22.14
CA PHE A 553 -55.46 13.82 22.29
C PHE A 553 -55.78 14.47 20.94
N GLY A 554 -54.81 14.51 20.03
CA GLY A 554 -54.83 15.22 18.75
C GLY A 554 -55.58 14.50 17.63
N GLY A 555 -56.31 13.42 17.93
CA GLY A 555 -57.20 12.75 16.98
C GLY A 555 -56.54 11.86 15.92
N ILE A 556 -55.24 11.53 16.07
CA ILE A 556 -54.59 10.51 15.23
C ILE A 556 -55.13 9.12 15.59
N CYS A 557 -55.30 8.88 16.89
CA CYS A 557 -56.00 7.72 17.42
C CYS A 557 -57.45 8.08 17.78
N PRO A 558 -58.35 7.09 17.93
CA PRO A 558 -59.64 7.33 18.56
C PRO A 558 -59.45 8.04 19.91
N ASN A 559 -60.11 9.20 20.06
CA ASN A 559 -59.91 10.07 21.22
C ASN A 559 -60.13 9.31 22.53
N ASN A 560 -59.11 9.35 23.38
CA ASN A 560 -59.17 8.77 24.73
C ASN A 560 -58.46 9.72 25.69
N TYR A 561 -59.19 10.73 26.13
CA TYR A 561 -58.65 11.82 26.94
C TYR A 561 -58.08 11.35 28.29
N THR A 562 -58.61 10.26 28.86
CA THR A 562 -58.06 9.68 30.09
C THR A 562 -56.68 9.05 29.87
N LYS A 563 -56.50 8.29 28.77
CA LYS A 563 -55.17 7.79 28.40
C LYS A 563 -54.23 8.94 28.03
N ALA A 564 -54.70 9.90 27.25
CA ALA A 564 -53.93 11.08 26.85
C ALA A 564 -53.39 11.85 28.06
N LEU A 565 -54.25 12.19 29.04
CA LEU A 565 -53.84 12.85 30.28
C LEU A 565 -52.79 12.03 31.06
N THR A 566 -52.94 10.72 31.08
CA THR A 566 -51.99 9.82 31.76
C THR A 566 -50.59 9.93 31.14
N TYR A 567 -50.51 9.86 29.82
CA TYR A 567 -49.23 9.94 29.10
C TYR A 567 -48.65 11.36 29.09
N LEU A 568 -49.45 12.39 28.83
CA LEU A 568 -48.99 13.78 28.76
C LEU A 568 -48.44 14.28 30.10
N LYS A 569 -49.08 13.94 31.22
CA LYS A 569 -48.56 14.28 32.55
C LYS A 569 -47.25 13.59 32.86
N LYS A 570 -47.18 12.27 32.59
CA LYS A 570 -45.92 11.52 32.73
C LYS A 570 -44.83 12.09 31.84
N ALA A 571 -45.16 12.54 30.62
CA ALA A 571 -44.21 13.18 29.72
C ALA A 571 -43.67 14.49 30.30
N LEU A 572 -44.54 15.34 30.84
CA LEU A 572 -44.14 16.60 31.48
C LEU A 572 -43.28 16.36 32.72
N ASP A 573 -43.71 15.45 33.61
CA ASP A 573 -42.94 15.07 34.80
C ASP A 573 -41.57 14.52 34.42
N CYS A 574 -41.51 13.70 33.37
CA CYS A 574 -40.28 13.14 32.82
C CYS A 574 -39.33 14.23 32.30
N LYS A 575 -39.83 15.18 31.49
CA LYS A 575 -39.02 16.29 30.94
C LYS A 575 -38.46 17.16 32.05
N VAL A 576 -39.28 17.50 33.05
CA VAL A 576 -38.84 18.29 34.22
C VAL A 576 -37.81 17.51 35.04
N ALA A 577 -38.02 16.22 35.29
CA ALA A 577 -37.04 15.37 35.98
C ALA A 577 -35.72 15.23 35.20
N SER A 578 -35.76 15.32 33.86
CA SER A 578 -34.58 15.32 32.99
C SER A 578 -33.85 16.67 32.90
N GLY A 579 -34.33 17.70 33.61
CA GLY A 579 -33.68 19.01 33.71
C GLY A 579 -34.29 20.13 32.86
N SER A 580 -35.36 19.86 32.10
CA SER A 580 -36.11 20.89 31.38
C SER A 580 -36.83 21.81 32.36
N ALA A 581 -36.81 23.13 32.16
CA ALA A 581 -37.66 24.00 32.97
C ALA A 581 -39.13 23.73 32.61
N ARG A 582 -40.03 23.74 33.59
CA ARG A 582 -41.46 23.49 33.33
C ARG A 582 -42.02 24.42 32.25
N CYS A 583 -41.58 25.68 32.24
CA CYS A 583 -42.00 26.67 31.23
C CYS A 583 -41.35 26.51 29.85
N ASP A 584 -40.39 25.59 29.68
CA ASP A 584 -39.87 25.25 28.35
C ASP A 584 -40.80 24.23 27.65
N GLU A 585 -41.68 23.57 28.40
CA GLU A 585 -42.61 22.54 27.91
C GLU A 585 -44.04 23.08 27.73
N ILE A 586 -44.19 24.31 27.21
CA ILE A 586 -45.48 24.99 27.06
C ILE A 586 -46.48 24.15 26.26
N ASP A 587 -46.04 23.46 25.20
CA ASP A 587 -46.91 22.59 24.41
C ASP A 587 -47.56 21.50 25.24
N LEU A 588 -46.80 20.86 26.15
CA LEU A 588 -47.33 19.82 27.03
C LEU A 588 -48.32 20.39 28.05
N ILE A 589 -48.02 21.55 28.63
CA ILE A 589 -48.92 22.25 29.56
C ILE A 589 -50.24 22.60 28.86
N LEU A 590 -50.15 23.17 27.65
CA LEU A 590 -51.31 23.52 26.83
C LEU A 590 -52.12 22.27 26.47
N TRP A 591 -51.48 21.21 25.98
CA TRP A 591 -52.16 19.97 25.61
C TRP A 591 -52.85 19.31 26.81
N ILE A 592 -52.25 19.35 28.01
CA ILE A 592 -52.91 18.83 29.23
C ILE A 592 -54.19 19.63 29.54
N GLY A 593 -54.12 20.97 29.49
CA GLY A 593 -55.29 21.83 29.69
C GLY A 593 -56.40 21.56 28.68
N GLN A 594 -56.04 21.50 27.40
CA GLN A 594 -56.97 21.17 26.30
C GLN A 594 -57.57 19.77 26.46
N THR A 595 -56.78 18.78 26.89
CA THR A 595 -57.26 17.41 27.09
C THR A 595 -58.30 17.34 28.20
N TYR A 596 -58.10 18.06 29.31
CA TYR A 596 -59.11 18.17 30.37
C TYR A 596 -60.40 18.82 29.88
N GLN A 597 -60.29 19.92 29.14
CA GLN A 597 -61.45 20.60 28.56
C GLN A 597 -62.23 19.69 27.62
N PHE A 598 -61.57 18.97 26.72
CA PHE A 598 -62.25 18.06 25.80
C PHE A 598 -62.84 16.82 26.48
N ARG A 599 -62.23 16.34 27.58
CA ARG A 599 -62.81 15.25 28.37
C ARG A 599 -64.11 15.70 29.03
N ALA A 600 -64.13 16.88 29.65
CA ALA A 600 -65.34 17.45 30.23
C ALA A 600 -66.46 17.65 29.18
N LEU A 601 -66.11 18.09 27.97
CA LEU A 601 -67.08 18.26 26.88
C LEU A 601 -67.64 16.93 26.35
N ALA A 602 -66.93 15.82 26.51
CA ALA A 602 -67.34 14.51 26.03
C ALA A 602 -68.28 13.75 27.01
N GLU A 603 -68.45 14.25 28.24
CA GLU A 603 -69.25 13.62 29.28
C GLU A 603 -70.74 13.99 29.15
N THR A 604 -71.55 13.05 28.64
CA THR A 604 -72.96 13.30 28.31
C THR A 604 -73.96 12.84 29.38
N ASP A 605 -73.53 12.08 30.39
CA ASP A 605 -74.44 11.44 31.35
C ASP A 605 -74.51 12.17 32.71
N ALA A 606 -75.64 12.08 33.42
CA ALA A 606 -75.90 12.90 34.61
C ALA A 606 -74.94 12.65 35.79
N LYS A 607 -74.37 11.43 35.88
CA LYS A 607 -73.36 11.07 36.87
C LYS A 607 -71.96 11.60 36.52
N GLN A 608 -71.71 11.83 35.24
CA GLN A 608 -70.47 12.39 34.70
C GLN A 608 -70.46 13.92 34.81
N LYS A 609 -71.61 14.61 34.90
CA LYS A 609 -71.65 16.08 35.04
C LYS A 609 -70.82 16.66 36.21
N THR A 610 -70.70 15.93 37.33
CA THR A 610 -69.86 16.35 38.45
C THR A 610 -68.36 16.15 38.17
N GLU A 611 -68.02 15.13 37.37
CA GLU A 611 -66.66 14.87 36.89
C GLU A 611 -66.27 15.92 35.83
N ALA A 612 -67.19 16.29 34.94
CA ALA A 612 -67.01 17.35 33.95
C ALA A 612 -66.72 18.72 34.58
N GLN A 613 -67.41 19.09 35.66
CA GLN A 613 -67.12 20.34 36.39
C GLN A 613 -65.71 20.32 37.01
N ALA A 614 -65.29 19.19 37.58
CA ALA A 614 -63.93 19.06 38.12
C ALA A 614 -62.87 19.18 37.01
N ASP A 615 -63.14 18.61 35.83
CA ASP A 615 -62.24 18.69 34.68
C ASP A 615 -62.18 20.08 34.05
N PHE A 616 -63.30 20.81 33.97
CA PHE A 616 -63.27 22.22 33.53
C PHE A 616 -62.44 23.10 34.47
N LYS A 617 -62.54 22.86 35.79
CA LYS A 617 -61.70 23.55 36.76
C LYS A 617 -60.21 23.22 36.56
N LEU A 618 -59.88 21.94 36.40
CA LEU A 618 -58.50 21.52 36.13
C LEU A 618 -57.98 22.12 34.82
N ALA A 619 -58.78 22.12 33.75
CA ALA A 619 -58.42 22.75 32.48
C ALA A 619 -58.09 24.23 32.67
N HIS A 620 -58.93 24.97 33.40
CA HIS A 620 -58.72 26.38 33.72
C HIS A 620 -57.41 26.62 34.47
N ASP A 621 -57.13 25.82 35.50
CA ASP A 621 -55.89 25.91 36.27
C ASP A 621 -54.65 25.66 35.38
N TRP A 622 -54.72 24.70 34.45
CA TRP A 622 -53.65 24.44 33.47
C TRP A 622 -53.46 25.57 32.47
N TYR A 623 -54.53 26.23 32.03
CA TYR A 623 -54.42 27.42 31.17
C TYR A 623 -53.80 28.61 31.91
N LEU A 624 -54.14 28.82 33.18
CA LEU A 624 -53.48 29.83 34.00
C LEU A 624 -51.99 29.52 34.19
N ASP A 625 -51.63 28.25 34.38
CA ASP A 625 -50.22 27.83 34.45
C ASP A 625 -49.49 28.05 33.12
N CYS A 626 -50.14 27.79 31.97
CA CYS A 626 -49.59 28.12 30.67
C CYS A 626 -49.34 29.64 30.53
N LEU A 627 -50.32 30.48 30.92
CA LEU A 627 -50.21 31.94 30.83
C LEU A 627 -49.16 32.55 31.79
N LYS A 628 -48.80 31.85 32.87
CA LYS A 628 -47.64 32.23 33.70
C LYS A 628 -46.32 32.03 32.96
N CYS A 629 -46.23 31.02 32.11
CA CYS A 629 -45.05 30.72 31.31
C CYS A 629 -44.97 31.58 30.04
N ASP A 630 -46.09 31.75 29.33
CA ASP A 630 -46.22 32.61 28.15
C ASP A 630 -47.54 33.39 28.18
N PRO A 631 -47.52 34.64 28.71
CA PRO A 631 -48.71 35.49 28.79
C PRO A 631 -49.33 35.85 27.44
N GLY A 632 -48.57 35.71 26.33
CA GLY A 632 -49.02 36.04 24.98
C GLY A 632 -49.62 34.87 24.22
N ASN A 633 -49.64 33.67 24.81
CA ASN A 633 -50.09 32.46 24.12
C ASN A 633 -51.59 32.50 23.83
N LYS A 634 -51.96 32.69 22.56
CA LYS A 634 -53.37 32.83 22.13
C LYS A 634 -54.22 31.63 22.53
N SER A 635 -53.72 30.40 22.34
CA SER A 635 -54.46 29.19 22.67
C SER A 635 -54.72 29.06 24.17
N CYS A 636 -53.80 29.51 25.02
CA CYS A 636 -54.00 29.51 26.47
C CYS A 636 -54.97 30.62 26.93
N ILE A 637 -54.95 31.79 26.29
CA ILE A 637 -55.94 32.86 26.55
C ILE A 637 -57.35 32.37 26.20
N GLU A 638 -57.52 31.80 25.02
CA GLU A 638 -58.81 31.27 24.56
C GLU A 638 -59.32 30.15 25.49
N GLY A 639 -58.44 29.22 25.86
CA GLY A 639 -58.76 28.14 26.78
C GLY A 639 -59.19 28.63 28.18
N GLU A 640 -58.47 29.61 28.76
CA GLU A 640 -58.83 30.21 30.05
C GLU A 640 -60.24 30.81 30.00
N GLN A 641 -60.52 31.59 28.96
CA GLN A 641 -61.81 32.25 28.79
C GLN A 641 -62.96 31.25 28.63
N GLN A 642 -62.74 30.18 27.86
CA GLN A 642 -63.74 29.14 27.60
C GLN A 642 -64.06 28.30 28.84
N THR A 643 -63.12 28.15 29.77
CA THR A 643 -63.27 27.29 30.95
C THR A 643 -63.73 28.01 32.21
N LYS A 644 -63.53 29.34 32.28
CA LYS A 644 -63.77 30.20 33.46
C LYS A 644 -65.16 30.12 34.09
N PHE A 645 -66.20 29.84 33.31
CA PHE A 645 -67.59 29.80 33.77
C PHE A 645 -68.23 28.42 33.66
N MET A 646 -67.42 27.38 33.46
CA MET A 646 -67.89 26.02 33.17
C MET A 646 -67.86 25.07 34.38
N TYR A 647 -67.38 25.53 35.54
CA TYR A 647 -67.26 24.75 36.78
C TYR A 647 -67.87 25.44 38.00
#